data_AF-A0A7C5LHE7-F1
#
_entry.id   AF-A0A7C5LHE7-F1
#
_cell.length_a   1.000
_cell.length_b   1.000
_cell.length_c   1.000
_cell.angle_alpha   90.00
_cell.angle_beta   90.00
_cell.angle_gamma   90.00
#
_symmetry.space_group_name_H-M   'P 1'
#
loop_
_entity.id
_entity.type
_entity.pdbx_description
1 polymer ?
#
loop_
_entity_poly.entity_id
_entity_poly.type
_entity_poly.pdbx_seq_one_letter_code
_entity_poly.pdbx_strand_id
1 'polypeptide(L)'
;MALKILIKKTLFIFILSITFSCSNATEEEFQPPEFESFVDGKEDTGYVSNKAAELEAKLTTKVFIDMSGRTQEEIQSEADRLRNASRWTLQDYTTPQIKFARNALKSEKLDLNLEMGEPHVIDIQTQSDGIWLNYSLAIESLVKLKELEAKGLGPQDLIGKTVNFLLPAIPSQAFTKGGIACAVDPDGGTLDPSEVTEENYFYYFAPQKEGCPLKEGVELVPATYEVISSLDTPSVYPEYDLLTADRKITMVALFGQIEHGELKSSDWGWTAYRDFLGKFKRNGFSTSQTFPNNFGEQVQKTYPGGLQVIVDMYAPEALKDQRDRTEVNALFTDVIKNHEIVYYNGHSFYGSLSVLNNRDAYPLNTYQIIFMDSCWSYAYYTKQVFASKSGPDDPDGMKYADVVNNTEPGITGSQETAFLLYKNIFEGASKLLSGEPPTKYSWNNLIQYMNESADARARWYDPEKFHAEIYGASGVAKNCFNPIGSSRCNTSQEPSNRIYEDNSGESPIPDNNPSGISKTINVPDSFTVQGVSISIDISHTYIGDLVVSISHNGVEAVLHNRQGGGTDDIKTTFSPAEFNGMNAQGEWTLKVADFALYDTGSLKKWNISFSTGSTPSSPPITLENTQQQPIPDNQEIGVTSIIDFTENVIANQVKVHVKIDHTYIGDLIVVLQHDGIEAVLHNREGGSSVNIDSDFFPSGWNGKSATGEWKLIVSDRAPQDTGTLISWSITVQP
;
A
#
# COMPACT_ATOMS: atom_id res chain seq x y z
N MET A 1 -6.71 -12.15 64.80
CA MET A 1 -7.52 -12.40 63.58
C MET A 1 -7.48 -11.11 62.78
N ALA A 2 -6.42 -10.88 61.99
CA ALA A 2 -6.22 -11.27 60.57
C ALA A 2 -6.86 -10.21 59.63
N LEU A 3 -6.16 -9.54 58.70
CA LEU A 3 -4.82 -9.71 58.14
C LEU A 3 -4.39 -8.45 57.31
N LYS A 4 -3.22 -7.89 57.68
CA LYS A 4 -2.11 -7.24 56.91
C LYS A 4 -2.29 -5.88 56.13
N ILE A 5 -1.50 -4.79 56.33
CA ILE A 5 0.00 -4.52 56.43
C ILE A 5 0.60 -4.32 55.00
N LEU A 6 1.38 -3.28 54.59
CA LEU A 6 2.30 -2.34 55.28
C LEU A 6 2.93 -1.26 54.34
N ILE A 7 3.21 -0.05 54.88
CA ILE A 7 4.44 0.83 54.78
C ILE A 7 5.00 1.18 53.38
N LYS A 8 4.93 2.41 52.84
CA LYS A 8 5.53 3.72 53.22
C LYS A 8 7.04 3.72 53.57
N LYS A 9 7.91 3.99 52.59
CA LYS A 9 9.24 4.58 52.84
C LYS A 9 9.61 5.66 51.83
N THR A 10 9.86 6.82 52.42
CA THR A 10 10.48 8.08 51.99
C THR A 10 11.74 7.93 51.13
N LEU A 11 11.91 8.78 50.10
CA LEU A 11 13.23 9.37 49.80
C LEU A 11 13.13 10.66 48.96
N PHE A 12 13.65 11.72 49.56
CA PHE A 12 14.29 12.93 49.02
C PHE A 12 13.80 13.57 47.71
N ILE A 13 13.20 14.75 47.90
CA ILE A 13 13.09 15.84 46.93
C ILE A 13 14.51 16.35 46.63
N PHE A 14 14.95 16.23 45.38
CA PHE A 14 15.95 17.11 44.79
C PHE A 14 15.26 17.83 43.64
N ILE A 15 15.08 19.14 43.79
CA ILE A 15 14.64 20.04 42.73
C ILE A 15 15.83 20.13 41.77
N LEU A 16 15.74 19.48 40.61
CA LEU A 16 16.65 19.73 39.50
C LEU A 16 15.90 20.60 38.50
N SER A 17 16.23 21.88 38.51
CA SER A 17 15.86 22.82 37.45
C SER A 17 16.55 22.35 36.17
N ILE A 18 15.81 21.70 35.27
CA ILE A 18 16.33 21.35 33.94
C ILE A 18 16.11 22.55 33.04
N THR A 19 17.12 23.40 32.96
CA THR A 19 17.28 24.33 31.84
C THR A 19 17.79 23.53 30.65
N PHE A 20 17.01 23.48 29.57
CA PHE A 20 17.54 23.12 28.25
C PHE A 20 18.56 24.20 27.86
N SER A 21 19.82 23.81 27.76
CA SER A 21 20.89 24.63 27.21
C SER A 21 21.79 23.69 26.43
N CYS A 22 21.69 23.75 25.11
CA CYS A 22 22.76 23.31 24.22
C CYS A 22 23.91 24.31 24.39
N SER A 23 25.14 23.82 24.59
CA SER A 23 26.33 24.64 24.34
C SER A 23 27.58 23.76 24.19
N ASN A 24 28.17 23.84 23.00
CA ASN A 24 29.59 23.98 22.65
C ASN A 24 30.63 22.98 23.19
N ALA A 25 31.17 22.17 22.27
CA ALA A 25 32.56 21.71 22.28
C ALA A 25 33.11 21.58 20.85
N THR A 26 34.36 21.96 20.68
CA THR A 26 35.07 22.31 19.43
C THR A 26 35.63 21.12 18.64
N GLU A 27 35.32 21.12 17.34
CA GLU A 27 36.13 20.82 16.13
C GLU A 27 37.21 19.71 16.17
N GLU A 28 36.84 18.52 15.68
CA GLU A 28 37.36 18.07 14.39
C GLU A 28 36.20 18.11 13.39
N GLU A 29 36.45 18.70 12.22
CA GLU A 29 35.47 19.14 11.23
C GLU A 29 34.64 17.96 10.70
N PHE A 30 33.47 17.75 11.31
CA PHE A 30 32.45 16.86 10.78
C PHE A 30 31.97 17.46 9.45
N GLN A 31 32.32 16.79 8.36
CA GLN A 31 31.81 17.09 7.01
C GLN A 31 30.55 16.22 6.82
N PRO A 32 29.33 16.73 7.06
CA PRO A 32 28.14 16.00 6.68
C PRO A 32 28.17 15.77 5.16
N PRO A 33 27.66 14.62 4.69
CA PRO A 33 27.55 14.39 3.26
C PRO A 33 26.68 15.47 2.64
N GLU A 34 27.13 15.99 1.50
CA GLU A 34 26.27 16.68 0.56
C GLU A 34 25.05 15.80 0.28
N PHE A 35 23.88 16.43 0.20
CA PHE A 35 22.63 15.74 -0.10
C PHE A 35 22.62 15.40 -1.60
N GLU A 36 23.41 14.41 -2.01
CA GLU A 36 23.51 13.90 -3.37
C GLU A 36 23.21 12.39 -3.35
N SER A 37 22.55 11.73 -4.29
CA SER A 37 21.95 12.04 -5.60
C SER A 37 20.86 10.99 -5.78
N PHE A 38 19.67 11.34 -6.28
CA PHE A 38 18.54 10.41 -6.25
C PHE A 38 18.59 9.35 -7.41
N VAL A 39 17.68 8.37 -7.39
CA VAL A 39 17.35 7.46 -8.52
C VAL A 39 15.84 7.53 -8.83
N ASP A 40 15.43 7.09 -10.03
CA ASP A 40 14.31 7.54 -10.89
C ASP A 40 12.89 7.18 -10.42
N GLY A 41 11.89 7.94 -10.86
CA GLY A 41 10.46 7.77 -10.58
C GLY A 41 9.95 8.05 -9.15
N LYS A 42 8.71 8.53 -9.08
CA LYS A 42 7.60 7.94 -8.30
C LYS A 42 6.93 8.72 -7.15
N GLU A 43 5.67 8.31 -7.04
CA GLU A 43 4.45 8.86 -6.45
C GLU A 43 4.30 8.44 -4.98
N ASP A 44 3.58 9.26 -4.20
CA ASP A 44 2.92 8.96 -2.91
C ASP A 44 3.66 7.99 -1.96
N THR A 45 4.25 8.50 -0.87
CA THR A 45 4.86 7.63 0.15
C THR A 45 3.87 6.73 0.88
N GLY A 46 2.57 6.90 0.68
CA GLY A 46 1.55 6.01 1.20
C GLY A 46 1.52 6.03 2.72
N TYR A 47 1.71 7.19 3.32
CA TYR A 47 1.87 7.35 4.76
C TYR A 47 0.58 7.01 5.51
N VAL A 48 0.66 5.99 6.36
CA VAL A 48 -0.45 5.56 7.22
C VAL A 48 -0.22 6.02 8.64
N SER A 49 -1.14 6.85 9.15
CA SER A 49 -1.23 7.23 10.56
C SER A 49 -2.67 7.51 10.95
N ASN A 50 -3.00 7.30 12.23
CA ASN A 50 -4.28 7.69 12.81
C ASN A 50 -4.25 9.10 13.44
N LYS A 51 -3.14 9.82 13.32
CA LYS A 51 -2.94 11.16 13.92
C LYS A 51 -2.42 12.22 12.96
N ALA A 52 -1.91 11.83 11.81
CA ALA A 52 -1.51 12.72 10.73
C ALA A 52 -2.02 12.16 9.39
N ALA A 53 -2.28 13.06 8.44
CA ALA A 53 -2.62 12.72 7.07
C ALA A 53 -1.57 13.28 6.12
N GLU A 54 -1.32 12.54 5.05
CA GLU A 54 -0.47 12.97 3.95
C GLU A 54 -1.27 13.80 2.95
N LEU A 55 -0.62 14.87 2.49
CA LEU A 55 -1.13 15.78 1.48
C LEU A 55 -0.13 15.84 0.34
N GLU A 56 -0.64 15.70 -0.88
CA GLU A 56 0.11 16.02 -2.07
C GLU A 56 -0.07 17.49 -2.41
N ALA A 57 1.02 18.16 -2.69
CA ALA A 57 1.03 19.56 -3.05
C ALA A 57 1.92 19.83 -4.26
N LYS A 58 1.76 21.00 -4.86
CA LYS A 58 2.61 21.52 -5.91
C LYS A 58 3.30 22.78 -5.43
N LEU A 59 4.63 22.81 -5.49
CA LEU A 59 5.44 23.99 -5.27
C LEU A 59 5.87 24.58 -6.62
N THR A 60 5.66 25.88 -6.82
CA THR A 60 6.06 26.61 -8.03
C THR A 60 6.93 27.80 -7.64
N THR A 61 8.12 27.91 -8.23
CA THR A 61 9.12 28.95 -7.92
C THR A 61 10.18 29.05 -9.03
N LYS A 62 11.23 29.85 -8.80
CA LYS A 62 12.47 29.85 -9.59
C LYS A 62 13.71 29.77 -8.73
N VAL A 63 14.79 29.25 -9.29
CA VAL A 63 16.14 29.30 -8.72
C VAL A 63 17.10 29.95 -9.70
N PHE A 64 18.09 30.68 -9.20
CA PHE A 64 19.15 31.24 -10.02
C PHE A 64 20.40 30.36 -9.93
N ILE A 65 20.88 29.93 -11.09
CA ILE A 65 22.11 29.16 -11.27
C ILE A 65 23.21 30.16 -11.57
N ASP A 66 24.06 30.40 -10.58
CA ASP A 66 25.19 31.33 -10.68
C ASP A 66 26.26 30.76 -11.63
N MET A 67 26.55 31.49 -12.70
CA MET A 67 27.58 31.17 -13.67
C MET A 67 28.55 32.35 -13.83
N SER A 68 28.76 33.12 -12.77
CA SER A 68 29.67 34.25 -12.75
C SER A 68 31.05 33.88 -13.29
N GLY A 69 31.55 34.67 -14.24
CA GLY A 69 32.84 34.44 -14.90
C GLY A 69 32.78 33.53 -16.13
N ARG A 70 31.62 32.98 -16.48
CA ARG A 70 31.40 32.26 -17.76
C ARG A 70 31.00 33.22 -18.88
N THR A 71 31.30 32.83 -20.11
CA THR A 71 30.91 33.57 -21.31
C THR A 71 29.41 33.42 -21.60
N GLN A 72 28.83 34.34 -22.35
CA GLN A 72 27.42 34.26 -22.75
C GLN A 72 27.10 33.03 -23.60
N GLU A 73 28.05 32.53 -24.37
CA GLU A 73 27.91 31.30 -25.15
C GLU A 73 27.83 30.06 -24.23
N GLU A 74 28.64 30.01 -23.18
CA GLU A 74 28.59 28.94 -22.18
C GLU A 74 27.29 28.97 -21.37
N ILE A 75 26.83 30.16 -20.97
CA ILE A 75 25.55 30.34 -20.27
C ILE A 75 24.39 29.90 -21.15
N GLN A 76 24.39 30.27 -22.43
CA GLN A 76 23.35 29.84 -23.37
C GLN A 76 23.38 28.32 -23.59
N SER A 77 24.57 27.73 -23.74
CA SER A 77 24.72 26.28 -23.89
C SER A 77 24.19 25.51 -22.67
N GLU A 78 24.42 26.03 -21.47
CA GLU A 78 23.93 25.40 -20.24
C GLU A 78 22.40 25.57 -20.11
N ALA A 79 21.86 26.73 -20.46
CA ALA A 79 20.41 26.93 -20.52
C ALA A 79 19.73 25.96 -21.49
N ASP A 80 20.31 25.74 -22.67
CA ASP A 80 19.78 24.79 -23.66
C ASP A 80 19.88 23.33 -23.15
N ARG A 81 20.94 23.00 -22.40
CA ARG A 81 21.07 21.70 -21.72
C ARG A 81 19.96 21.50 -20.70
N LEU A 82 19.69 22.50 -19.88
CA LEU A 82 18.69 22.46 -18.81
C LEU A 82 17.26 22.32 -19.33
N ARG A 83 16.94 22.82 -20.53
CA ARG A 83 15.60 22.66 -21.13
C ARG A 83 15.17 21.21 -21.33
N ASN A 84 16.14 20.31 -21.52
CA ASN A 84 15.91 18.88 -21.72
C ASN A 84 16.72 18.03 -20.72
N ALA A 85 17.12 18.64 -19.62
CA ALA A 85 17.89 17.97 -18.59
C ALA A 85 17.07 16.83 -17.97
N SER A 86 17.76 15.77 -17.56
CA SER A 86 17.16 14.75 -16.72
C SER A 86 16.75 15.36 -15.38
N ARG A 87 15.80 14.71 -14.69
CA ARG A 87 15.46 15.00 -13.29
C ARG A 87 16.69 15.16 -12.40
N TRP A 88 17.74 14.37 -12.63
CA TRP A 88 18.99 14.35 -11.86
C TRP A 88 19.65 15.71 -11.88
N THR A 89 19.92 16.17 -13.08
CA THR A 89 20.51 17.48 -13.31
C THR A 89 19.65 18.60 -12.75
N LEU A 90 18.31 18.51 -12.85
CA LEU A 90 17.44 19.57 -12.34
C LEU A 90 17.44 19.61 -10.80
N GLN A 91 17.46 18.45 -10.14
CA GLN A 91 17.44 18.33 -8.69
C GLN A 91 18.70 18.90 -8.01
N ASP A 92 19.84 18.91 -8.69
CA ASP A 92 21.06 19.57 -8.23
C ASP A 92 20.83 21.07 -7.93
N TYR A 93 19.87 21.69 -8.61
CA TYR A 93 19.54 23.10 -8.44
C TYR A 93 18.27 23.34 -7.60
N THR A 94 17.26 22.48 -7.72
CA THR A 94 15.96 22.70 -7.04
C THR A 94 15.96 22.25 -5.59
N THR A 95 16.57 21.10 -5.29
CA THR A 95 16.54 20.48 -3.95
C THR A 95 17.16 21.38 -2.87
N PRO A 96 18.33 22.01 -3.12
CA PRO A 96 18.92 22.91 -2.13
C PRO A 96 18.01 24.09 -1.76
N GLN A 97 17.14 24.53 -2.68
CA GLN A 97 16.24 25.66 -2.45
C GLN A 97 15.02 25.27 -1.61
N ILE A 98 14.42 24.11 -1.86
CA ILE A 98 13.11 23.75 -1.28
C ILE A 98 13.18 23.49 0.22
N LYS A 99 14.33 23.06 0.75
CA LYS A 99 14.55 22.91 2.21
C LYS A 99 14.18 24.18 3.00
N PHE A 100 14.37 25.34 2.40
CA PHE A 100 14.03 26.63 3.00
C PHE A 100 12.52 26.91 3.12
N ALA A 101 11.66 26.09 2.47
CA ALA A 101 10.21 26.18 2.61
C ALA A 101 9.70 25.68 3.98
N ARG A 102 10.52 24.88 4.70
CA ARG A 102 10.12 24.20 5.94
C ARG A 102 9.41 25.12 6.93
N ASN A 103 10.04 26.24 7.29
CA ASN A 103 9.51 27.11 8.34
C ASN A 103 8.24 27.85 7.91
N ALA A 104 8.17 28.24 6.63
CA ALA A 104 6.97 28.83 6.07
C ALA A 104 5.78 27.86 6.14
N LEU A 105 5.99 26.60 5.76
CA LEU A 105 4.96 25.57 5.82
C LEU A 105 4.62 25.18 7.28
N LYS A 106 5.62 25.05 8.16
CA LYS A 106 5.41 24.77 9.60
C LYS A 106 4.55 25.85 10.25
N SER A 107 4.72 27.12 9.86
CA SER A 107 3.87 28.23 10.34
C SER A 107 2.40 28.08 9.96
N GLU A 108 2.14 27.38 8.85
CA GLU A 108 0.81 27.03 8.34
C GLU A 108 0.30 25.68 8.82
N LYS A 109 1.00 25.05 9.77
CA LYS A 109 0.68 23.71 10.30
C LYS A 109 0.82 22.59 9.28
N LEU A 110 1.73 22.78 8.32
CA LEU A 110 2.09 21.81 7.30
C LEU A 110 3.54 21.42 7.54
N ASP A 111 3.78 20.17 7.90
CA ASP A 111 5.13 19.65 8.07
C ASP A 111 5.66 19.25 6.69
N LEU A 112 6.63 20.02 6.18
CA LEU A 112 7.31 19.70 4.92
C LEU A 112 7.97 18.33 5.07
N ASN A 113 7.58 17.39 4.21
CA ASN A 113 8.09 16.04 4.26
C ASN A 113 9.20 15.86 3.24
N LEU A 114 8.82 15.76 1.96
CA LEU A 114 9.68 15.32 0.88
C LEU A 114 9.34 16.07 -0.41
N GLU A 115 10.38 16.31 -1.20
CA GLU A 115 10.22 16.62 -2.61
C GLU A 115 9.77 15.38 -3.37
N MET A 116 8.60 15.47 -4.01
CA MET A 116 8.04 14.46 -4.88
C MET A 116 8.36 14.76 -6.35
N GLY A 117 8.98 13.78 -7.01
CA GLY A 117 9.00 13.72 -8.46
C GLY A 117 10.02 14.61 -9.18
N GLU A 118 9.79 14.74 -10.48
CA GLU A 118 10.69 15.44 -11.40
C GLU A 118 10.37 16.94 -11.39
N PRO A 119 11.38 17.81 -11.18
CA PRO A 119 11.17 19.23 -11.40
C PRO A 119 10.73 19.46 -12.84
N HIS A 120 9.52 20.00 -13.02
CA HIS A 120 9.03 20.39 -14.32
C HIS A 120 9.53 21.80 -14.63
N VAL A 121 10.38 21.91 -15.64
CA VAL A 121 10.86 23.20 -16.15
C VAL A 121 9.67 23.95 -16.76
N ILE A 122 9.36 25.11 -16.20
CA ILE A 122 8.33 26.03 -16.71
C ILE A 122 8.96 26.98 -17.73
N ASP A 123 10.09 27.58 -17.37
CA ASP A 123 10.79 28.56 -18.20
C ASP A 123 12.28 28.64 -17.83
N ILE A 124 13.12 29.05 -18.79
CA ILE A 124 14.55 29.29 -18.59
C ILE A 124 14.92 30.63 -19.22
N GLN A 125 15.51 31.52 -18.42
CA GLN A 125 15.95 32.85 -18.84
C GLN A 125 17.44 33.04 -18.54
N THR A 126 18.22 33.40 -19.56
CA THR A 126 19.64 33.69 -19.42
C THR A 126 19.88 35.14 -19.01
N GLN A 127 20.93 35.36 -18.22
CA GLN A 127 21.43 36.67 -17.80
C GLN A 127 22.95 36.77 -18.03
N SER A 128 23.52 37.95 -17.78
CA SER A 128 24.96 38.20 -17.96
C SER A 128 25.86 37.26 -17.15
N ASP A 129 25.35 36.78 -16.03
CA ASP A 129 26.05 36.14 -14.93
C ASP A 129 25.43 34.79 -14.52
N GLY A 130 24.38 34.32 -15.21
CA GLY A 130 23.74 33.05 -14.86
C GLY A 130 22.41 32.79 -15.54
N ILE A 131 21.65 31.88 -14.95
CA ILE A 131 20.40 31.34 -15.51
C ILE A 131 19.32 31.37 -14.44
N TRP A 132 18.16 31.91 -14.78
CA TRP A 132 16.93 31.67 -14.02
C TRP A 132 16.24 30.41 -14.53
N LEU A 133 16.13 29.43 -13.65
CA LEU A 133 15.37 28.20 -13.85
C LEU A 133 14.03 28.32 -13.12
N ASN A 134 12.95 28.52 -13.87
CA ASN A 134 11.58 28.58 -13.38
C ASN A 134 11.01 27.15 -13.40
N TYR A 135 10.50 26.65 -12.28
CA TYR A 135 10.09 25.25 -12.17
C TYR A 135 8.86 25.06 -11.28
N SER A 136 8.20 23.92 -11.47
CA SER A 136 7.27 23.38 -10.49
C SER A 136 7.65 21.97 -10.10
N LEU A 137 7.34 21.59 -8.87
CA LEU A 137 7.64 20.29 -8.30
C LEU A 137 6.48 19.83 -7.42
N ALA A 138 6.18 18.53 -7.42
CA ALA A 138 5.24 17.99 -6.44
C ALA A 138 5.97 17.88 -5.08
N ILE A 139 5.27 18.11 -3.97
CA ILE A 139 5.85 17.91 -2.65
C ILE A 139 4.83 17.23 -1.74
N GLU A 140 5.33 16.39 -0.85
CA GLU A 140 4.54 15.83 0.25
C GLU A 140 4.65 16.73 1.47
N SER A 141 3.54 16.79 2.17
CA SER A 141 3.49 17.38 3.49
C SER A 141 2.55 16.60 4.36
N LEU A 142 2.81 16.63 5.66
CA LEU A 142 1.86 16.10 6.63
C LEU A 142 1.08 17.23 7.28
N VAL A 143 -0.16 16.91 7.62
CA VAL A 143 -0.98 17.70 8.52
C VAL A 143 -1.43 16.87 9.70
N LYS A 144 -1.37 17.46 10.89
CA LYS A 144 -1.83 16.81 12.12
C LYS A 144 -3.36 16.87 12.18
N LEU A 145 -4.01 15.72 12.33
CA LEU A 145 -5.47 15.64 12.34
C LEU A 145 -6.08 16.46 13.48
N LYS A 146 -5.45 16.45 14.67
CA LYS A 146 -5.87 17.25 15.83
C LYS A 146 -5.99 18.75 15.51
N GLU A 147 -5.09 19.28 14.68
CA GLU A 147 -5.08 20.71 14.33
C GLU A 147 -6.22 21.08 13.36
N LEU A 148 -6.69 20.12 12.57
CA LEU A 148 -7.84 20.25 11.68
C LEU A 148 -9.16 20.04 12.42
N GLU A 149 -9.25 19.01 13.25
CA GLU A 149 -10.43 18.69 14.08
C GLU A 149 -10.80 19.86 14.99
N ALA A 150 -9.81 20.54 15.59
CA ALA A 150 -10.03 21.72 16.41
C ALA A 150 -10.71 22.88 15.65
N LYS A 151 -10.66 22.86 14.32
CA LYS A 151 -11.31 23.82 13.41
C LYS A 151 -12.54 23.25 12.71
N GLY A 152 -12.91 22.00 12.99
CA GLY A 152 -14.00 21.30 12.32
C GLY A 152 -13.70 20.97 10.85
N LEU A 153 -12.42 20.81 10.49
CA LEU A 153 -11.95 20.49 9.13
C LEU A 153 -11.40 19.06 9.09
N GLY A 154 -11.42 18.46 7.90
CA GLY A 154 -10.65 17.28 7.53
C GLY A 154 -9.56 17.59 6.47
N PRO A 155 -8.67 16.64 6.18
CA PRO A 155 -7.59 16.83 5.19
C PRO A 155 -8.08 17.28 3.81
N GLN A 156 -9.22 16.75 3.36
CA GLN A 156 -9.84 17.11 2.08
C GLN A 156 -10.25 18.59 2.00
N ASP A 157 -10.52 19.24 3.13
CA ASP A 157 -10.87 20.66 3.18
C ASP A 157 -9.65 21.56 2.93
N LEU A 158 -8.44 20.99 2.92
CA LEU A 158 -7.21 21.69 2.55
C LEU A 158 -6.93 21.66 1.05
N ILE A 159 -7.66 20.88 0.24
CA ILE A 159 -7.44 20.85 -1.21
C ILE A 159 -7.70 22.25 -1.80
N GLY A 160 -6.73 22.74 -2.56
CA GLY A 160 -6.70 24.12 -3.07
C GLY A 160 -6.17 25.15 -2.08
N LYS A 161 -5.78 24.77 -0.86
CA LYS A 161 -5.08 25.69 0.07
C LYS A 161 -3.76 26.11 -0.55
N THR A 162 -3.59 27.42 -0.71
CA THR A 162 -2.35 28.03 -1.20
C THR A 162 -1.58 28.69 -0.05
N VAL A 163 -0.28 28.46 0.00
CA VAL A 163 0.66 29.17 0.89
C VAL A 163 1.71 29.86 0.03
N ASN A 164 1.86 31.17 0.22
CA ASN A 164 2.87 31.96 -0.47
C ASN A 164 3.98 32.35 0.51
N PHE A 165 5.23 32.16 0.10
CA PHE A 165 6.40 32.49 0.91
C PHE A 165 7.60 32.85 0.02
N LEU A 166 8.70 33.22 0.67
CA LEU A 166 9.94 33.59 0.02
C LEU A 166 10.99 32.50 0.21
N LEU A 167 11.66 32.15 -0.88
CA LEU A 167 12.80 31.23 -0.91
C LEU A 167 14.07 31.96 -1.34
N PRO A 168 15.27 31.50 -0.95
CA PRO A 168 16.51 32.08 -1.44
C PRO A 168 16.66 31.84 -2.94
N ALA A 169 16.89 32.90 -3.71
CA ALA A 169 17.16 32.83 -5.15
C ALA A 169 18.38 31.97 -5.47
N ILE A 170 19.42 32.08 -4.64
CA ILE A 170 20.67 31.32 -4.73
C ILE A 170 20.88 30.65 -3.36
N PRO A 171 20.48 29.37 -3.19
CA PRO A 171 20.48 28.70 -1.88
C PRO A 171 21.85 28.70 -1.18
N SER A 172 22.93 28.47 -1.92
CA SER A 172 24.31 28.48 -1.41
C SER A 172 24.78 29.84 -0.89
N GLN A 173 24.10 30.93 -1.23
CA GLN A 173 24.43 32.27 -0.72
C GLN A 173 23.55 32.70 0.45
N ALA A 174 22.51 31.92 0.79
CA ALA A 174 21.51 32.31 1.77
C ALA A 174 22.12 32.52 3.18
N PHE A 175 23.02 31.62 3.60
CA PHE A 175 23.69 31.72 4.90
C PHE A 175 24.66 32.90 4.93
N THR A 176 25.56 32.99 3.95
CA THR A 176 26.57 34.06 3.90
C THR A 176 25.96 35.46 3.83
N LYS A 177 24.84 35.63 3.11
CA LYS A 177 24.18 36.94 2.98
C LYS A 177 23.20 37.24 4.10
N GLY A 178 22.47 36.23 4.59
CA GLY A 178 21.42 36.42 5.60
C GLY A 178 21.91 36.24 7.03
N GLY A 179 22.68 35.17 7.27
CA GLY A 179 23.20 34.78 8.58
C GLY A 179 22.14 34.76 9.68
N ILE A 180 22.58 34.94 10.93
CA ILE A 180 21.68 34.96 12.10
C ILE A 180 20.58 36.05 12.02
N ALA A 181 20.77 37.07 11.18
CA ALA A 181 19.79 38.14 10.98
C ALA A 181 18.52 37.66 10.26
N CYS A 182 18.57 36.56 9.52
CA CYS A 182 17.39 35.91 8.93
C CYS A 182 17.13 34.52 9.53
N ALA A 183 17.51 34.29 10.79
CA ALA A 183 17.32 33.02 11.49
C ALA A 183 16.45 33.18 12.75
N VAL A 184 15.52 32.25 12.99
CA VAL A 184 14.74 32.12 14.23
C VAL A 184 14.69 30.66 14.69
N ASP A 185 14.62 30.46 15.99
CA ASP A 185 14.28 29.16 16.55
C ASP A 185 12.79 28.89 16.27
N PRO A 186 12.44 27.82 15.54
CA PRO A 186 11.06 27.55 15.16
C PRO A 186 10.17 27.17 16.35
N ASP A 187 10.76 26.85 17.51
CA ASP A 187 10.07 26.51 18.76
C ASP A 187 10.12 27.68 19.77
N GLY A 188 10.61 28.85 19.34
CA GLY A 188 10.61 30.10 20.11
C GLY A 188 11.78 30.24 21.09
N GLY A 189 12.78 29.35 21.00
CA GLY A 189 14.01 29.42 21.75
C GLY A 189 14.93 30.59 21.36
N THR A 190 15.99 30.78 22.16
CA THR A 190 17.09 31.68 21.78
C THR A 190 18.12 30.87 20.99
N LEU A 191 18.41 31.30 19.76
CA LEU A 191 19.45 30.67 18.96
C LEU A 191 20.83 31.03 19.49
N ASP A 192 21.66 30.02 19.72
CA ASP A 192 23.11 30.23 19.87
C ASP A 192 23.71 30.41 18.46
N PRO A 193 24.31 31.57 18.14
CA PRO A 193 24.92 31.80 16.83
C PRO A 193 26.02 30.79 16.49
N SER A 194 26.68 30.16 17.47
CA SER A 194 27.70 29.14 17.19
C SER A 194 27.12 27.80 16.73
N GLU A 195 25.81 27.58 16.91
CA GLU A 195 25.11 26.36 16.50
C GLU A 195 24.44 26.50 15.13
N VAL A 196 24.47 27.69 14.51
CA VAL A 196 23.90 27.94 13.18
C VAL A 196 25.01 27.91 12.13
N THR A 197 25.02 26.86 11.31
CA THR A 197 25.96 26.64 10.21
C THR A 197 25.24 26.77 8.87
N GLU A 198 25.98 26.88 7.77
CA GLU A 198 25.39 26.88 6.42
C GLU A 198 24.50 25.67 6.17
N GLU A 199 24.93 24.51 6.64
CA GLU A 199 24.28 23.22 6.44
C GLU A 199 22.93 23.11 7.15
N ASN A 200 22.80 23.70 8.35
CA ASN A 200 21.57 23.66 9.12
C ASN A 200 20.73 24.95 9.01
N TYR A 201 21.24 25.96 8.30
CA TYR A 201 20.63 27.28 8.23
C TYR A 201 19.18 27.27 7.71
N PHE A 202 18.87 26.37 6.78
CA PHE A 202 17.50 26.19 6.26
C PHE A 202 16.48 25.90 7.37
N TYR A 203 16.89 25.24 8.46
CA TYR A 203 16.03 24.92 9.61
C TYR A 203 15.61 26.17 10.38
N TYR A 204 16.48 27.18 10.41
CA TYR A 204 16.27 28.43 11.13
C TYR A 204 15.79 29.55 10.22
N PHE A 205 15.82 29.34 8.90
CA PHE A 205 15.55 30.38 7.93
C PHE A 205 14.19 31.05 8.14
N ALA A 206 14.23 32.37 8.28
CA ALA A 206 13.11 33.26 8.48
C ALA A 206 13.43 34.61 7.82
N PRO A 207 13.25 34.72 6.50
CA PRO A 207 13.58 35.94 5.76
C PRO A 207 12.69 37.13 6.15
N GLN A 208 11.55 36.85 6.81
CA GLN A 208 10.60 37.84 7.30
C GLN A 208 11.06 38.51 8.62
N LYS A 209 12.11 37.98 9.26
CA LYS A 209 12.63 38.50 10.53
C LYS A 209 13.07 39.96 10.36
N GLU A 210 12.65 40.82 11.27
CA GLU A 210 13.05 42.23 11.27
C GLU A 210 14.59 42.34 11.32
N GLY A 211 15.16 43.13 10.41
CA GLY A 211 16.62 43.28 10.27
C GLY A 211 17.30 42.27 9.35
N CYS A 212 16.56 41.31 8.77
CA CYS A 212 17.09 40.44 7.72
C CYS A 212 17.54 41.26 6.49
N PRO A 213 18.80 41.13 6.03
CA PRO A 213 19.32 41.92 4.91
C PRO A 213 18.90 41.43 3.52
N LEU A 214 18.33 40.22 3.42
CA LEU A 214 17.94 39.61 2.14
C LEU A 214 16.74 40.35 1.53
N LYS A 215 16.79 40.65 0.23
CA LYS A 215 15.75 41.43 -0.46
C LYS A 215 14.99 40.60 -1.47
N GLU A 216 13.67 40.75 -1.45
CA GLU A 216 12.79 40.21 -2.49
C GLU A 216 13.14 40.78 -3.88
N GLY A 217 13.14 39.89 -4.88
CA GLY A 217 13.52 40.21 -6.26
C GLY A 217 15.02 40.24 -6.52
N VAL A 218 15.86 40.09 -5.49
CA VAL A 218 17.32 40.00 -5.61
C VAL A 218 17.83 38.71 -4.98
N GLU A 219 17.84 38.60 -3.65
CA GLU A 219 18.25 37.40 -2.93
C GLU A 219 17.09 36.45 -2.62
N LEU A 220 15.85 36.94 -2.67
CA LEU A 220 14.65 36.16 -2.39
C LEU A 220 13.70 36.16 -3.59
N VAL A 221 13.02 35.04 -3.77
CA VAL A 221 12.05 34.81 -4.84
C VAL A 221 10.75 34.27 -4.28
N PRO A 222 9.60 34.67 -4.85
CA PRO A 222 8.31 34.16 -4.42
C PRO A 222 8.17 32.68 -4.81
N ALA A 223 7.63 31.91 -3.88
CA ALA A 223 7.24 30.53 -4.06
C ALA A 223 5.76 30.37 -3.67
N THR A 224 5.06 29.55 -4.43
CA THR A 224 3.67 29.19 -4.18
C THR A 224 3.58 27.69 -3.95
N TYR A 225 3.03 27.31 -2.81
CA TYR A 225 2.66 25.94 -2.46
C TYR A 225 1.14 25.80 -2.54
N GLU A 226 0.64 24.77 -3.22
CA GLU A 226 -0.79 24.50 -3.37
C GLU A 226 -1.07 23.03 -3.07
N VAL A 227 -1.98 22.74 -2.13
CA VAL A 227 -2.44 21.37 -1.87
C VAL A 227 -3.32 20.90 -3.04
N ILE A 228 -2.95 19.78 -3.65
CA ILE A 228 -3.61 19.22 -4.84
C ILE A 228 -4.53 18.06 -4.45
N SER A 229 -4.12 17.22 -3.51
CA SER A 229 -4.90 16.08 -3.08
C SER A 229 -4.66 15.77 -1.59
N SER A 230 -5.62 15.06 -1.00
CA SER A 230 -5.46 14.38 0.28
C SER A 230 -5.69 12.91 0.06
N LEU A 231 -4.77 12.07 0.50
CA LEU A 231 -4.85 10.64 0.25
C LEU A 231 -5.61 9.95 1.37
N ASP A 232 -6.51 9.05 1.00
CA ASP A 232 -7.14 8.16 1.97
C ASP A 232 -6.10 7.21 2.54
N THR A 233 -6.21 6.85 3.82
CA THR A 233 -5.39 5.79 4.41
C THR A 233 -6.02 4.43 4.13
N PRO A 234 -5.57 3.64 3.13
CA PRO A 234 -6.09 2.31 2.90
C PRO A 234 -5.80 1.41 4.11
N SER A 235 -6.63 0.38 4.30
CA SER A 235 -6.30 -0.70 5.24
C SER A 235 -5.22 -1.58 4.63
N VAL A 236 -3.98 -1.44 5.10
CA VAL A 236 -2.80 -2.12 4.54
C VAL A 236 -2.03 -2.86 5.62
N TYR A 237 -1.22 -3.83 5.21
CA TYR A 237 -0.55 -4.78 6.10
C TYR A 237 0.95 -4.81 5.78
N PRO A 238 1.80 -5.18 6.74
CA PRO A 238 3.14 -5.67 6.40
C PRO A 238 3.04 -6.80 5.38
N GLU A 239 4.04 -6.94 4.51
CA GLU A 239 4.16 -8.05 3.55
C GLU A 239 4.50 -9.35 4.28
N TYR A 240 3.56 -9.86 5.07
CA TYR A 240 3.75 -11.01 5.95
C TYR A 240 4.10 -12.29 5.18
N ASP A 241 3.62 -12.42 3.95
CA ASP A 241 3.99 -13.52 3.04
C ASP A 241 5.48 -13.47 2.67
N LEU A 242 6.03 -12.29 2.39
CA LEU A 242 7.47 -12.10 2.15
C LEU A 242 8.27 -12.31 3.43
N LEU A 243 7.84 -11.70 4.54
CA LEU A 243 8.51 -11.74 5.85
C LEU A 243 8.52 -13.15 6.49
N THR A 244 7.66 -14.06 6.03
CA THR A 244 7.58 -15.41 6.58
C THR A 244 7.94 -16.51 5.59
N ALA A 245 8.46 -16.12 4.41
CA ALA A 245 8.74 -17.03 3.29
C ALA A 245 9.67 -18.19 3.68
N ASP A 246 10.67 -17.95 4.51
CA ASP A 246 11.61 -18.96 5.00
C ASP A 246 11.30 -19.44 6.45
N ARG A 247 10.16 -19.00 7.00
CA ARG A 247 9.72 -19.21 8.39
C ARG A 247 10.69 -18.66 9.45
N LYS A 248 11.51 -17.69 9.08
CA LYS A 248 12.45 -17.03 9.97
C LYS A 248 12.28 -15.52 9.83
N ILE A 249 12.43 -14.80 10.93
CA ILE A 249 12.54 -13.34 10.92
C ILE A 249 13.86 -12.96 11.59
N THR A 250 14.70 -12.21 10.88
CA THR A 250 15.91 -11.61 11.45
C THR A 250 15.69 -10.12 11.73
N MET A 251 15.98 -9.71 12.97
CA MET A 251 15.90 -8.32 13.41
C MET A 251 17.24 -7.86 13.96
N VAL A 252 17.63 -6.62 13.68
CA VAL A 252 18.69 -5.92 14.42
C VAL A 252 18.11 -4.74 15.20
N ALA A 253 18.57 -4.57 16.44
CA ALA A 253 18.29 -3.42 17.29
C ALA A 253 19.58 -2.71 17.68
N LEU A 254 19.73 -1.46 17.24
CA LEU A 254 20.93 -0.65 17.38
C LEU A 254 20.69 0.47 18.40
N PHE A 255 21.37 0.43 19.53
CA PHE A 255 21.26 1.47 20.56
C PHE A 255 22.50 2.36 20.53
N GLY A 256 22.33 3.62 20.13
CA GLY A 256 23.40 4.62 20.10
C GLY A 256 23.66 5.25 21.46
N GLN A 257 24.84 5.86 21.60
CA GLN A 257 25.09 6.83 22.68
C GLN A 257 24.13 8.02 22.53
N ILE A 258 23.64 8.56 23.65
CA ILE A 258 22.68 9.68 23.64
C ILE A 258 23.30 10.96 24.20
N GLU A 259 24.08 10.87 25.27
CA GLU A 259 24.79 12.01 25.83
C GLU A 259 26.10 12.26 25.09
N HIS A 260 26.47 13.52 24.84
CA HIS A 260 27.76 13.85 24.23
C HIS A 260 28.95 13.56 25.16
N GLY A 261 30.09 13.18 24.57
CA GLY A 261 31.36 12.99 25.28
C GLY A 261 31.68 11.52 25.58
N GLU A 262 32.29 11.24 26.74
CA GLU A 262 32.58 9.86 27.14
C GLU A 262 31.29 9.08 27.46
N LEU A 263 31.17 7.87 26.92
CA LEU A 263 30.02 6.99 27.19
C LEU A 263 29.97 6.58 28.66
N LYS A 264 28.95 7.03 29.38
CA LYS A 264 28.70 6.70 30.80
C LYS A 264 27.71 5.55 30.92
N SER A 265 27.79 4.79 32.01
CA SER A 265 26.80 3.75 32.32
C SER A 265 25.39 4.28 32.62
N SER A 266 25.28 5.59 32.90
CA SER A 266 24.02 6.32 33.05
C SER A 266 23.43 6.83 31.75
N ASP A 267 24.15 6.69 30.63
CA ASP A 267 23.69 7.15 29.32
C ASP A 267 22.31 6.55 28.98
N TRP A 268 21.46 7.37 28.38
CA TRP A 268 20.09 6.99 28.06
C TRP A 268 20.03 5.82 27.07
N GLY A 269 21.02 5.68 26.17
CA GLY A 269 21.16 4.54 25.27
C GLY A 269 21.35 3.23 26.03
N TRP A 270 22.11 3.23 27.14
CA TRP A 270 22.26 2.04 27.98
C TRP A 270 20.96 1.69 28.71
N THR A 271 20.17 2.70 29.06
CA THR A 271 18.86 2.50 29.67
C THR A 271 17.87 1.92 28.66
N ALA A 272 17.83 2.46 27.45
CA ALA A 272 17.00 1.95 26.36
C ALA A 272 17.36 0.50 25.99
N TYR A 273 18.65 0.21 25.78
CA TYR A 273 19.15 -1.14 25.49
C TYR A 273 18.71 -2.16 26.55
N ARG A 274 18.93 -1.84 27.84
CA ARG A 274 18.62 -2.77 28.94
C ARG A 274 17.12 -3.00 29.09
N ASP A 275 16.30 -1.95 28.95
CA ASP A 275 14.85 -2.10 29.03
C ASP A 275 14.31 -2.93 27.87
N PHE A 276 14.72 -2.61 26.63
CA PHE A 276 14.27 -3.30 25.42
C PHE A 276 14.63 -4.79 25.46
N LEU A 277 15.90 -5.12 25.75
CA LEU A 277 16.37 -6.48 25.97
C LEU A 277 15.58 -7.19 27.08
N GLY A 278 15.33 -6.49 28.19
CA GLY A 278 14.52 -7.00 29.30
C GLY A 278 13.09 -7.34 28.88
N LYS A 279 12.47 -6.54 28.00
CA LYS A 279 11.12 -6.81 27.47
C LYS A 279 11.13 -8.05 26.57
N PHE A 280 12.12 -8.22 25.70
CA PHE A 280 12.27 -9.45 24.90
C PHE A 280 12.43 -10.69 25.78
N LYS A 281 13.33 -10.65 26.77
CA LYS A 281 13.54 -11.77 27.71
C LYS A 281 12.28 -12.12 28.50
N ARG A 282 11.54 -11.11 29.00
CA ARG A 282 10.24 -11.32 29.67
C ARG A 282 9.16 -11.90 28.74
N ASN A 283 9.29 -11.72 27.42
CA ASN A 283 8.39 -12.28 26.42
C ASN A 283 8.88 -13.63 25.85
N GLY A 284 9.80 -14.30 26.55
CA GLY A 284 10.20 -15.67 26.26
C GLY A 284 11.34 -15.81 25.26
N PHE A 285 12.04 -14.72 24.92
CA PHE A 285 13.29 -14.82 24.17
C PHE A 285 14.43 -15.28 25.10
N SER A 286 15.30 -16.13 24.58
CA SER A 286 16.51 -16.59 25.26
C SER A 286 17.75 -16.11 24.52
N THR A 287 18.80 -15.74 25.25
CA THR A 287 20.11 -15.43 24.68
C THR A 287 20.69 -16.65 23.97
N SER A 288 20.99 -16.53 22.68
CA SER A 288 21.68 -17.54 21.88
C SER A 288 23.19 -17.28 21.83
N GLN A 289 23.60 -16.01 21.79
CA GLN A 289 25.00 -15.60 21.69
C GLN A 289 25.22 -14.25 22.40
N THR A 290 26.40 -14.05 22.97
CA THR A 290 26.88 -12.72 23.41
C THR A 290 27.93 -12.22 22.44
N PHE A 291 27.88 -10.93 22.11
CA PHE A 291 28.85 -10.31 21.22
C PHE A 291 30.11 -9.91 22.00
N PRO A 292 31.30 -9.98 21.36
CA PRO A 292 32.54 -9.61 22.01
C PRO A 292 32.54 -8.12 22.42
N ASN A 293 33.49 -7.75 23.29
CA ASN A 293 33.73 -6.35 23.69
C ASN A 293 32.51 -5.62 24.27
N ASN A 294 31.56 -6.37 24.86
CA ASN A 294 30.31 -5.84 25.41
C ASN A 294 29.44 -5.14 24.35
N PHE A 295 29.52 -5.57 23.09
CA PHE A 295 28.74 -4.97 21.99
C PHE A 295 27.27 -5.35 22.03
N GLY A 296 26.89 -6.32 22.84
CA GLY A 296 25.50 -6.70 23.06
C GLY A 296 25.30 -8.21 23.00
N GLU A 297 24.12 -8.65 22.57
CA GLU A 297 23.75 -10.06 22.51
C GLU A 297 22.69 -10.37 21.44
N GLN A 298 22.71 -11.60 20.95
CA GLN A 298 21.64 -12.17 20.14
C GLN A 298 20.64 -12.90 21.03
N VAL A 299 19.35 -12.64 20.83
CA VAL A 299 18.26 -13.36 21.48
C VAL A 299 17.34 -13.99 20.45
N GLN A 300 16.74 -15.13 20.77
CA GLN A 300 15.86 -15.85 19.84
C GLN A 300 14.63 -16.43 20.53
N LYS A 301 13.58 -16.66 19.75
CA LYS A 301 12.34 -17.33 20.18
C LYS A 301 11.69 -18.05 19.00
N THR A 302 11.10 -19.21 19.25
CA THR A 302 10.22 -19.90 18.29
C THR A 302 8.76 -19.63 18.66
N TYR A 303 7.97 -19.15 17.71
CA TYR A 303 6.54 -18.91 17.84
C TYR A 303 5.73 -20.09 17.24
N PRO A 304 4.41 -20.18 17.53
CA PRO A 304 3.50 -21.08 16.80
C PRO A 304 3.62 -20.96 15.28
N GLY A 305 3.29 -22.04 14.56
CA GLY A 305 3.52 -22.12 13.11
C GLY A 305 4.97 -22.42 12.72
N GLY A 306 5.87 -22.55 13.71
CA GLY A 306 7.29 -22.83 13.49
C GLY A 306 8.14 -21.61 13.14
N LEU A 307 7.59 -20.39 13.30
CA LEU A 307 8.31 -19.15 13.05
C LEU A 307 9.51 -19.00 14.01
N GLN A 308 10.71 -18.88 13.48
CA GLN A 308 11.91 -18.55 14.26
C GLN A 308 12.20 -17.05 14.19
N VAL A 309 12.18 -16.36 15.33
CA VAL A 309 12.59 -14.95 15.40
C VAL A 309 13.96 -14.85 16.06
N ILE A 310 14.90 -14.19 15.39
CA ILE A 310 16.26 -13.92 15.88
C ILE A 310 16.47 -12.41 15.92
N VAL A 311 16.97 -11.90 17.04
CA VAL A 311 17.20 -10.48 17.25
C VAL A 311 18.63 -10.23 17.72
N ASP A 312 19.42 -9.54 16.89
CA ASP A 312 20.74 -9.05 17.24
C ASP A 312 20.60 -7.68 17.91
N MET A 313 20.94 -7.59 19.20
CA MET A 313 20.85 -6.34 19.96
C MET A 313 22.24 -5.77 20.20
N TYR A 314 22.54 -4.63 19.58
CA TYR A 314 23.78 -3.90 19.79
C TYR A 314 23.61 -2.80 20.83
N ALA A 315 24.49 -2.82 21.83
CA ALA A 315 24.54 -1.84 22.90
C ALA A 315 25.29 -0.55 22.47
N PRO A 316 25.14 0.56 23.23
CA PRO A 316 25.85 1.82 22.96
C PRO A 316 27.36 1.68 22.81
N GLU A 317 27.99 0.72 23.49
CA GLU A 317 29.43 0.46 23.33
C GLU A 317 29.83 0.21 21.86
N ALA A 318 28.96 -0.44 21.08
CA ALA A 318 29.20 -0.76 19.67
C ALA A 318 29.14 0.47 18.75
N LEU A 319 28.44 1.53 19.18
CA LEU A 319 28.06 2.69 18.36
C LEU A 319 28.50 4.04 18.95
N LYS A 320 29.29 4.03 20.04
CA LYS A 320 29.70 5.24 20.76
C LYS A 320 30.49 6.21 19.89
N ASP A 321 30.37 7.50 20.20
CA ASP A 321 30.93 8.58 19.38
C ASP A 321 32.45 8.49 19.19
N GLN A 322 33.16 7.98 20.21
CA GLN A 322 34.62 7.83 20.20
C GLN A 322 35.13 6.63 19.40
N ARG A 323 34.24 5.84 18.77
CA ARG A 323 34.66 4.72 17.91
C ARG A 323 34.97 5.23 16.51
N ASP A 324 35.93 4.56 15.86
CA ASP A 324 36.22 4.79 14.45
C ASP A 324 34.94 4.70 13.60
N ARG A 325 34.65 5.77 12.88
CA ARG A 325 33.41 5.91 12.09
C ARG A 325 33.34 4.89 10.96
N THR A 326 34.47 4.45 10.42
CA THR A 326 34.53 3.41 9.40
C THR A 326 34.06 2.08 9.96
N GLU A 327 34.46 1.74 11.19
CA GLU A 327 34.00 0.52 11.88
C GLU A 327 32.50 0.57 12.18
N VAL A 328 31.99 1.72 12.65
CA VAL A 328 30.56 1.91 12.91
C VAL A 328 29.76 1.82 11.61
N ASN A 329 30.21 2.48 10.54
CA ASN A 329 29.53 2.43 9.24
C ASN A 329 29.57 1.02 8.62
N ALA A 330 30.68 0.28 8.79
CA ALA A 330 30.78 -1.10 8.35
C ALA A 330 29.79 -2.00 9.12
N LEU A 331 29.67 -1.81 10.44
CA LEU A 331 28.68 -2.51 11.25
C LEU A 331 27.26 -2.19 10.77
N PHE A 332 26.89 -0.92 10.60
CA PHE A 332 25.57 -0.53 10.08
C PHE A 332 25.29 -1.13 8.70
N THR A 333 26.26 -1.07 7.79
CA THR A 333 26.13 -1.63 6.44
C THR A 333 25.85 -3.14 6.51
N ASP A 334 26.61 -3.87 7.32
CA ASP A 334 26.46 -5.32 7.47
C ASP A 334 25.13 -5.70 8.12
N VAL A 335 24.74 -5.03 9.21
CA VAL A 335 23.51 -5.38 9.92
C VAL A 335 22.25 -4.98 9.15
N ILE A 336 22.23 -3.84 8.45
CA ILE A 336 21.09 -3.49 7.58
C ILE A 336 20.98 -4.53 6.46
N LYS A 337 22.11 -4.98 5.90
CA LYS A 337 22.11 -5.90 4.76
C LYS A 337 21.54 -7.28 5.08
N ASN A 338 21.79 -7.75 6.29
CA ASN A 338 21.53 -9.13 6.70
C ASN A 338 20.26 -9.31 7.55
N HIS A 339 19.48 -8.24 7.76
CA HIS A 339 18.28 -8.29 8.60
C HIS A 339 17.04 -7.81 7.85
N GLU A 340 15.91 -8.48 8.09
CA GLU A 340 14.61 -8.08 7.57
C GLU A 340 14.00 -6.93 8.39
N ILE A 341 14.32 -6.85 9.69
CA ILE A 341 13.86 -5.76 10.53
C ILE A 341 15.05 -4.97 11.07
N VAL A 342 15.07 -3.66 10.84
CA VAL A 342 16.11 -2.77 11.35
C VAL A 342 15.48 -1.77 12.30
N TYR A 343 15.96 -1.75 13.54
CA TYR A 343 15.57 -0.78 14.55
C TYR A 343 16.80 0.01 14.99
N TYR A 344 16.76 1.34 14.87
CA TYR A 344 17.77 2.21 15.43
C TYR A 344 17.16 3.13 16.47
N ASN A 345 17.79 3.20 17.65
CA ASN A 345 17.44 4.11 18.74
C ASN A 345 18.70 4.78 19.27
N GLY A 346 18.90 6.06 18.97
CA GLY A 346 20.10 6.77 19.41
C GLY A 346 20.10 8.22 18.98
N HIS A 347 21.16 8.95 19.36
CA HIS A 347 21.33 10.32 18.93
C HIS A 347 21.69 10.36 17.45
N SER A 348 20.70 10.67 16.62
CA SER A 348 20.89 10.97 15.21
C SER A 348 20.14 12.26 14.91
N PHE A 349 20.91 13.28 14.59
CA PHE A 349 20.42 14.61 14.30
C PHE A 349 20.34 14.77 12.78
N TYR A 350 19.17 15.12 12.26
CA TYR A 350 19.00 15.60 10.88
C TYR A 350 19.67 14.77 9.78
N GLY A 351 19.46 13.44 9.76
CA GLY A 351 20.01 12.61 8.68
C GLY A 351 21.52 12.35 8.78
N SER A 352 22.16 12.60 9.94
CA SER A 352 23.60 12.41 10.19
C SER A 352 24.12 10.96 10.05
N LEU A 353 23.22 10.00 9.81
CA LEU A 353 23.55 8.60 9.53
C LEU A 353 23.73 8.40 8.03
N SER A 354 24.83 8.93 7.49
CA SER A 354 25.17 8.82 6.07
C SER A 354 25.24 7.39 5.55
N VAL A 355 25.47 6.41 6.43
CA VAL A 355 25.42 4.98 6.11
C VAL A 355 24.08 4.54 5.53
N LEU A 356 22.99 5.26 5.82
CA LEU A 356 21.67 4.98 5.26
C LEU A 356 21.54 5.36 3.78
N ASN A 357 22.47 6.17 3.25
CA ASN A 357 22.61 6.43 1.81
C ASN A 357 23.47 5.38 1.10
N ASN A 358 24.11 4.46 1.84
CA ASN A 358 24.92 3.42 1.23
C ASN A 358 24.02 2.33 0.64
N ARG A 359 23.80 2.39 -0.67
CA ARG A 359 23.00 1.40 -1.41
C ARG A 359 23.46 -0.05 -1.17
N ASP A 360 24.75 -0.29 -0.95
CA ASP A 360 25.28 -1.64 -0.70
C ASP A 360 24.81 -2.27 0.62
N ALA A 361 24.29 -1.43 1.53
CA ALA A 361 23.67 -1.86 2.79
C ALA A 361 22.27 -2.46 2.58
N TYR A 362 21.62 -2.25 1.43
CA TYR A 362 20.21 -2.62 1.24
C TYR A 362 20.05 -3.78 0.26
N PRO A 363 19.55 -4.94 0.69
CA PRO A 363 19.25 -6.07 -0.19
C PRO A 363 18.01 -5.76 -1.02
N LEU A 364 18.13 -5.61 -2.35
CA LEU A 364 17.04 -5.14 -3.20
C LEU A 364 15.78 -6.02 -3.13
N ASN A 365 15.94 -7.35 -3.06
CA ASN A 365 14.81 -8.30 -3.16
C ASN A 365 14.39 -8.91 -1.81
N THR A 366 14.89 -8.38 -0.70
CA THR A 366 14.46 -8.79 0.64
C THR A 366 13.50 -7.75 1.17
N TYR A 367 12.31 -8.16 1.59
CA TYR A 367 11.38 -7.26 2.25
C TYR A 367 11.94 -6.81 3.60
N GLN A 368 12.00 -5.50 3.83
CA GLN A 368 12.55 -4.93 5.06
C GLN A 368 11.56 -4.01 5.76
N ILE A 369 11.49 -4.08 7.08
CA ILE A 369 10.81 -3.10 7.93
C ILE A 369 11.87 -2.31 8.69
N ILE A 370 11.96 -1.01 8.41
CA ILE A 370 13.00 -0.14 8.95
C ILE A 370 12.35 0.92 9.83
N PHE A 371 12.75 0.96 11.10
CA PHE A 371 12.33 2.00 12.03
C PHE A 371 13.55 2.78 12.52
N MET A 372 13.61 4.03 12.08
CA MET A 372 14.56 5.01 12.57
C MET A 372 13.91 5.79 13.72
N ASP A 373 14.15 5.36 14.95
CA ASP A 373 13.59 5.97 16.15
C ASP A 373 14.55 7.05 16.69
N SER A 374 14.51 8.20 16.03
CA SER A 374 15.36 9.36 16.32
C SER A 374 14.48 10.59 16.64
N CYS A 375 15.08 11.74 16.94
CA CYS A 375 14.28 12.93 17.27
C CYS A 375 13.38 13.40 16.11
N TRP A 376 13.78 13.19 14.86
CA TRP A 376 12.98 13.56 13.68
C TRP A 376 13.31 12.62 12.53
N SER A 377 12.61 11.50 12.38
CA SER A 377 12.98 10.52 11.35
C SER A 377 12.25 10.65 10.02
N TYR A 378 11.01 11.13 10.04
CA TYR A 378 10.14 11.08 8.88
C TYR A 378 10.68 11.86 7.66
N ALA A 379 11.05 13.12 7.83
CA ALA A 379 11.56 13.97 6.74
C ALA A 379 12.96 13.58 6.23
N TYR A 380 13.68 12.70 6.94
CA TYR A 380 15.12 12.50 6.71
C TYR A 380 15.48 11.10 6.22
N TYR A 381 14.83 10.04 6.71
CA TYR A 381 15.27 8.67 6.41
C TYR A 381 14.40 7.93 5.41
N THR A 382 13.09 8.24 5.34
CA THR A 382 12.13 7.57 4.44
C THR A 382 12.66 7.51 3.00
N LYS A 383 13.08 8.65 2.46
CA LYS A 383 13.57 8.75 1.08
C LYS A 383 14.90 8.02 0.87
N GLN A 384 15.81 8.07 1.85
CA GLN A 384 17.12 7.43 1.74
C GLN A 384 16.99 5.90 1.63
N VAL A 385 16.10 5.33 2.44
CA VAL A 385 15.79 3.90 2.42
C VAL A 385 15.22 3.49 1.05
N PHE A 386 14.16 4.16 0.59
CA PHE A 386 13.51 3.83 -0.68
C PHE A 386 14.43 4.04 -1.88
N ALA A 387 15.18 5.15 -1.92
CA ALA A 387 16.17 5.38 -2.97
C ALA A 387 17.25 4.27 -3.00
N SER A 388 17.70 3.81 -1.83
CA SER A 388 18.67 2.72 -1.72
C SER A 388 18.08 1.35 -2.07
N LYS A 389 16.78 1.16 -1.86
CA LYS A 389 16.03 -0.07 -2.17
C LYS A 389 15.51 -0.15 -3.60
N SER A 390 15.51 0.97 -4.33
CA SER A 390 15.09 1.00 -5.73
C SER A 390 15.83 -0.02 -6.57
N GLY A 391 15.19 -0.60 -7.58
CA GLY A 391 15.80 -1.60 -8.47
C GLY A 391 14.94 -1.86 -9.70
N PRO A 392 15.37 -2.73 -10.63
CA PRO A 392 14.63 -2.98 -11.87
C PRO A 392 13.18 -3.48 -11.69
N ASP A 393 12.92 -4.26 -10.63
CA ASP A 393 11.58 -4.78 -10.26
C ASP A 393 10.82 -3.85 -9.30
N ASP A 394 11.52 -2.90 -8.69
CA ASP A 394 10.94 -1.97 -7.70
C ASP A 394 11.55 -0.58 -7.92
N PRO A 395 11.17 0.15 -8.97
CA PRO A 395 11.87 1.39 -9.36
C PRO A 395 11.91 2.48 -8.28
N ASP A 396 10.95 2.50 -7.36
CA ASP A 396 10.78 3.42 -6.22
C ASP A 396 11.32 2.84 -4.92
N GLY A 397 11.60 1.54 -4.86
CA GLY A 397 12.13 0.89 -3.64
C GLY A 397 11.12 0.69 -2.52
N MET A 398 9.81 0.76 -2.83
CA MET A 398 8.72 0.64 -1.85
C MET A 398 8.15 -0.79 -1.80
N LYS A 399 8.29 -1.59 -2.86
CA LYS A 399 7.76 -2.97 -2.91
C LYS A 399 8.38 -3.86 -1.82
N TYR A 400 9.65 -3.63 -1.50
CA TYR A 400 10.40 -4.44 -0.54
C TYR A 400 10.84 -3.64 0.69
N ALA A 401 10.23 -2.51 0.99
CA ALA A 401 10.58 -1.73 2.18
C ALA A 401 9.37 -1.00 2.76
N ASP A 402 9.18 -1.16 4.07
CA ASP A 402 8.30 -0.32 4.87
C ASP A 402 9.13 0.48 5.86
N VAL A 403 8.87 1.79 5.95
CA VAL A 403 9.61 2.69 6.86
C VAL A 403 8.68 3.24 7.92
N VAL A 404 8.95 2.93 9.18
CA VAL A 404 8.24 3.48 10.34
C VAL A 404 9.03 4.66 10.88
N ASN A 405 8.38 5.81 11.04
CA ASN A 405 9.04 7.04 11.46
C ASN A 405 8.18 7.86 12.42
N ASN A 406 8.78 8.82 13.10
CA ASN A 406 8.11 9.83 13.90
C ASN A 406 8.12 11.21 13.23
N THR A 407 7.05 11.96 13.44
CA THR A 407 6.81 13.30 12.87
C THR A 407 6.87 14.41 13.91
N GLU A 408 7.20 14.05 15.14
CA GLU A 408 7.39 14.95 16.29
C GLU A 408 8.65 14.52 17.05
N PRO A 409 9.29 15.42 17.80
CA PRO A 409 10.45 15.12 18.64
C PRO A 409 10.25 13.86 19.47
N GLY A 410 11.13 12.90 19.27
CA GLY A 410 11.31 11.76 20.15
C GLY A 410 11.55 12.20 21.60
N ILE A 411 10.74 11.70 22.54
CA ILE A 411 11.02 11.72 23.97
C ILE A 411 11.80 10.45 24.30
N THR A 412 12.78 10.55 25.19
CA THR A 412 13.48 9.39 25.76
C THR A 412 12.46 8.35 26.30
N GLY A 413 12.57 7.08 25.89
CA GLY A 413 11.60 6.04 26.24
C GLY A 413 10.80 5.46 25.05
N SER A 414 11.03 5.95 23.83
CA SER A 414 10.39 5.48 22.59
C SER A 414 10.60 3.98 22.29
N GLN A 415 11.66 3.37 22.82
CA GLN A 415 11.90 1.93 22.72
C GLN A 415 10.78 1.07 23.33
N GLU A 416 10.02 1.63 24.27
CA GLU A 416 8.84 0.96 24.81
C GLU A 416 7.73 0.81 23.77
N THR A 417 7.54 1.85 22.96
CA THR A 417 6.58 1.84 21.85
C THR A 417 7.09 0.96 20.72
N ALA A 418 8.38 1.04 20.37
CA ALA A 418 9.00 0.18 19.37
C ALA A 418 8.83 -1.31 19.70
N PHE A 419 8.98 -1.70 20.98
CA PHE A 419 8.78 -3.08 21.41
C PHE A 419 7.36 -3.59 21.09
N LEU A 420 6.33 -2.74 21.25
CA LEU A 420 4.95 -3.11 20.94
C LEU A 420 4.74 -3.35 19.45
N LEU A 421 5.35 -2.53 18.58
CA LEU A 421 5.33 -2.75 17.14
C LEU A 421 5.85 -4.14 16.80
N TYR A 422 7.08 -4.45 17.20
CA TYR A 422 7.73 -5.71 16.82
C TYR A 422 7.04 -6.93 17.42
N LYS A 423 6.61 -6.84 18.69
CA LYS A 423 5.82 -7.91 19.32
C LYS A 423 4.60 -8.26 18.46
N ASN A 424 3.84 -7.26 18.02
CA ASN A 424 2.64 -7.47 17.22
C ASN A 424 2.96 -7.94 15.79
N ILE A 425 4.04 -7.45 15.16
CA ILE A 425 4.51 -7.99 13.88
C ILE A 425 4.81 -9.49 13.99
N PHE A 426 5.55 -9.91 15.02
CA PHE A 426 5.86 -11.33 15.22
C PHE A 426 4.62 -12.18 15.50
N GLU A 427 3.64 -11.66 16.24
CA GLU A 427 2.36 -12.34 16.48
C GLU A 427 1.53 -12.48 15.19
N GLY A 428 1.47 -11.43 14.35
CA GLY A 428 0.81 -11.48 13.04
C GLY A 428 1.46 -12.51 12.11
N ALA A 429 2.78 -12.49 12.00
CA ALA A 429 3.56 -13.47 11.24
C ALA A 429 3.34 -14.91 11.73
N SER A 430 3.33 -15.12 13.05
CA SER A 430 3.08 -16.44 13.65
C SER A 430 1.67 -16.96 13.36
N LYS A 431 0.66 -16.07 13.36
CA LYS A 431 -0.71 -16.44 13.00
C LYS A 431 -0.81 -16.90 11.56
N LEU A 432 -0.21 -16.15 10.62
CA LEU A 432 -0.18 -16.53 9.22
C LEU A 432 0.38 -17.96 9.04
N LEU A 433 1.54 -18.25 9.65
CA LEU A 433 2.15 -19.59 9.58
C LEU A 433 1.38 -20.67 10.34
N SER A 434 0.47 -20.28 11.24
CA SER A 434 -0.44 -21.19 11.95
C SER A 434 -1.75 -21.43 11.20
N GLY A 435 -1.93 -20.86 10.00
CA GLY A 435 -3.16 -20.97 9.21
C GLY A 435 -4.27 -20.02 9.66
N GLU A 436 -3.97 -19.02 10.49
CA GLU A 436 -4.91 -17.99 10.93
C GLU A 436 -4.65 -16.66 10.20
N PRO A 437 -5.68 -16.00 9.65
CA PRO A 437 -5.50 -14.74 8.93
C PRO A 437 -5.11 -13.60 9.91
N PRO A 438 -4.03 -12.85 9.68
CA PRO A 438 -3.54 -11.82 10.60
C PRO A 438 -4.30 -10.48 10.49
N THR A 439 -5.64 -10.52 10.36
CA THR A 439 -6.50 -9.34 10.08
C THR A 439 -6.42 -8.21 11.11
N LYS A 440 -5.96 -8.49 12.33
CA LYS A 440 -5.79 -7.48 13.38
C LYS A 440 -4.45 -6.74 13.32
N TYR A 441 -3.51 -7.23 12.53
CA TYR A 441 -2.12 -6.78 12.50
C TYR A 441 -1.82 -5.96 11.24
N SER A 442 -2.76 -5.10 10.85
CA SER A 442 -2.56 -4.10 9.78
C SER A 442 -1.65 -2.97 10.24
N TRP A 443 -0.99 -2.30 9.31
CA TRP A 443 -0.22 -1.08 9.60
C TRP A 443 -1.08 -0.02 10.30
N ASN A 444 -2.35 0.14 9.90
CA ASN A 444 -3.29 1.06 10.54
C ASN A 444 -3.43 0.78 12.05
N ASN A 445 -3.61 -0.49 12.43
CA ASN A 445 -3.75 -0.87 13.83
C ASN A 445 -2.42 -0.81 14.58
N LEU A 446 -1.32 -1.24 13.94
CA LEU A 446 0.01 -1.22 14.54
C LEU A 446 0.42 0.22 14.89
N ILE A 447 0.27 1.14 13.94
CA ILE A 447 0.55 2.56 14.14
C ILE A 447 -0.40 3.19 15.16
N GLN A 448 -1.69 2.82 15.14
CA GLN A 448 -2.63 3.26 16.18
C GLN A 448 -2.14 2.88 17.57
N TYR A 449 -1.76 1.61 17.79
CA TYR A 449 -1.24 1.17 19.09
C TYR A 449 0.06 1.89 19.47
N MET A 450 0.94 2.15 18.50
CA MET A 450 2.15 2.93 18.77
C MET A 450 1.80 4.34 19.25
N ASN A 451 0.88 5.00 18.57
CA ASN A 451 0.44 6.35 18.89
C ASN A 451 -0.33 6.44 20.23
N GLU A 452 -1.09 5.42 20.60
CA GLU A 452 -1.74 5.32 21.92
C GLU A 452 -0.72 5.09 23.04
N SER A 453 0.30 4.27 22.80
CA SER A 453 1.44 4.07 23.72
C SER A 453 2.22 5.37 23.92
N ALA A 454 2.50 6.10 22.84
CA ALA A 454 3.15 7.40 22.88
C ALA A 454 2.38 8.40 23.73
N ASP A 455 1.06 8.48 23.58
CA ASP A 455 0.20 9.35 24.39
C ASP A 455 0.25 8.99 25.87
N ALA A 456 0.13 7.70 26.19
CA ALA A 456 0.17 7.25 27.57
C ALA A 456 1.49 7.62 28.24
N ARG A 457 2.61 7.45 27.53
CA ARG A 457 3.95 7.82 27.98
C ARG A 457 4.09 9.34 28.15
N ALA A 458 3.68 10.12 27.15
CA ALA A 458 3.76 11.58 27.21
C ALA A 458 2.94 12.16 28.37
N ARG A 459 1.72 11.65 28.61
CA ARG A 459 0.88 12.05 29.76
C ARG A 459 1.51 11.71 31.11
N TRP A 460 2.26 10.62 31.18
CA TRP A 460 2.96 10.25 32.41
C TRP A 460 4.16 11.15 32.68
N TYR A 461 4.88 11.57 31.64
CA TYR A 461 6.08 12.38 31.76
C TYR A 461 5.79 13.86 32.06
N ASP A 462 4.92 14.51 31.28
CA ASP A 462 4.50 15.89 31.51
C ASP A 462 3.02 16.08 31.15
N PRO A 463 2.11 15.95 32.15
CA PRO A 463 0.67 16.11 31.96
C PRO A 463 0.26 17.51 31.49
N GLU A 464 1.08 18.53 31.74
CA GLU A 464 0.75 19.94 31.48
C GLU A 464 1.22 20.41 30.10
N LYS A 465 2.34 19.85 29.59
CA LYS A 465 2.89 20.21 28.27
C LYS A 465 2.65 19.17 27.17
N PHE A 466 2.08 18.01 27.46
CA PHE A 466 1.66 16.94 26.54
C PHE A 466 2.10 17.11 25.06
N HIS A 467 3.28 16.61 24.73
CA HIS A 467 3.76 16.44 23.35
C HIS A 467 4.02 14.96 23.12
N ALA A 468 3.04 14.25 22.55
CA ALA A 468 3.23 12.85 22.20
C ALA A 468 3.92 12.74 20.83
N GLU A 469 4.87 11.82 20.72
CA GLU A 469 5.38 11.38 19.43
C GLU A 469 4.22 10.89 18.55
N ILE A 470 4.24 11.30 17.29
CA ILE A 470 3.31 10.82 16.29
C ILE A 470 4.08 9.92 15.33
N TYR A 471 3.70 8.65 15.27
CA TYR A 471 4.25 7.68 14.36
C TYR A 471 3.36 7.49 13.13
N GLY A 472 3.99 7.05 12.06
CA GLY A 472 3.34 6.47 10.89
C GLY A 472 4.29 5.58 10.11
N ALA A 473 3.74 4.91 9.10
CA ALA A 473 4.48 4.03 8.20
C ALA A 473 4.36 4.51 6.76
N SER A 474 5.48 4.64 6.05
CA SER A 474 5.58 4.93 4.62
C SER A 474 5.99 3.70 3.83
N GLY A 475 5.75 3.71 2.53
CA GLY A 475 5.90 2.59 1.59
C GLY A 475 4.66 1.69 1.54
N VAL A 476 3.74 1.84 2.50
CA VAL A 476 2.77 0.80 2.84
C VAL A 476 1.49 0.82 2.01
N ALA A 477 1.14 1.94 1.37
CA ALA A 477 -0.13 2.04 0.63
C ALA A 477 -0.19 1.06 -0.55
N LYS A 478 0.97 0.78 -1.16
CA LYS A 478 1.12 -0.16 -2.27
C LYS A 478 1.40 -1.59 -1.80
N ASN A 479 1.45 -1.84 -0.49
CA ASN A 479 1.63 -3.19 0.02
C ASN A 479 0.50 -4.09 -0.46
N CYS A 480 0.91 -5.30 -0.74
CA CYS A 480 0.20 -6.24 -1.56
C CYS A 480 -0.50 -7.27 -0.70
N PHE A 481 0.13 -7.69 0.39
CA PHE A 481 -0.38 -8.72 1.28
C PHE A 481 -1.86 -8.50 1.63
N ASN A 482 -2.60 -9.59 1.50
CA ASN A 482 -4.02 -9.70 1.81
C ASN A 482 -4.16 -10.76 2.90
N PRO A 483 -4.65 -10.42 4.11
CA PRO A 483 -4.71 -11.36 5.22
C PRO A 483 -5.71 -12.50 5.02
N ILE A 484 -6.67 -12.37 4.11
CA ILE A 484 -7.79 -13.31 3.91
C ILE A 484 -7.85 -13.90 2.50
N GLY A 485 -6.79 -13.74 1.71
CA GLY A 485 -6.76 -14.20 0.32
C GLY A 485 -5.38 -14.10 -0.33
N SER A 486 -5.33 -14.18 -1.64
CA SER A 486 -4.10 -13.96 -2.40
C SER A 486 -3.60 -12.52 -2.24
N SER A 487 -2.28 -12.36 -2.20
CA SER A 487 -1.63 -11.04 -2.26
C SER A 487 -2.20 -10.23 -3.44
N ARG A 488 -2.49 -8.96 -3.21
CA ARG A 488 -2.93 -7.97 -4.20
C ARG A 488 -1.89 -7.75 -5.31
N CYS A 489 -0.63 -8.13 -5.05
CA CYS A 489 0.45 -8.11 -6.04
C CYS A 489 1.02 -9.49 -6.37
N ASN A 490 0.32 -10.57 -6.00
CA ASN A 490 0.44 -11.82 -6.76
C ASN A 490 -0.21 -11.60 -8.13
N THR A 491 0.43 -10.74 -8.90
CA THR A 491 0.28 -10.51 -10.33
C THR A 491 1.29 -11.35 -11.11
N SER A 492 1.82 -12.43 -10.51
CA SER A 492 2.12 -13.61 -11.32
C SER A 492 0.77 -14.17 -11.79
N GLN A 493 0.27 -13.58 -12.88
CA GLN A 493 -1.10 -13.63 -13.40
C GLN A 493 -2.02 -12.53 -12.86
N GLU A 494 -1.78 -11.27 -13.26
CA GLU A 494 -2.90 -10.66 -13.97
C GLU A 494 -3.18 -11.61 -15.15
N PRO A 495 -4.38 -12.20 -15.34
CA PRO A 495 -4.80 -12.41 -16.71
C PRO A 495 -4.57 -11.05 -17.33
N SER A 496 -3.74 -10.93 -18.38
CA SER A 496 -3.92 -9.77 -19.23
C SER A 496 -5.39 -9.89 -19.65
N ASN A 497 -6.29 -9.15 -19.02
CA ASN A 497 -7.67 -9.09 -19.44
C ASN A 497 -7.54 -8.36 -20.76
N ARG A 498 -7.41 -9.15 -21.83
CA ARG A 498 -7.28 -8.60 -23.18
C ARG A 498 -8.69 -8.19 -23.54
N ILE A 499 -9.00 -6.93 -23.27
CA ILE A 499 -10.29 -6.34 -23.59
C ILE A 499 -10.21 -5.81 -25.01
N TYR A 500 -11.12 -6.29 -25.85
CA TYR A 500 -11.35 -5.78 -27.18
C TYR A 500 -12.75 -5.19 -27.22
N GLU A 501 -12.87 -3.93 -27.63
CA GLU A 501 -14.14 -3.22 -27.71
C GLU A 501 -14.54 -2.97 -29.18
N ASP A 502 -15.84 -3.07 -29.47
CA ASP A 502 -16.41 -2.64 -30.74
C ASP A 502 -16.70 -1.14 -30.69
N ASN A 503 -15.98 -0.37 -31.51
CA ASN A 503 -16.13 1.08 -31.63
C ASN A 503 -16.95 1.51 -32.85
N SER A 504 -17.69 0.59 -33.48
CA SER A 504 -18.49 0.89 -34.68
C SER A 504 -19.82 1.64 -34.41
N GLY A 505 -20.10 1.96 -33.14
CA GLY A 505 -21.27 2.72 -32.71
C GLY A 505 -22.56 1.91 -32.67
N GLU A 506 -23.63 2.56 -32.19
CA GLU A 506 -24.95 1.94 -32.01
C GLU A 506 -25.52 1.40 -33.33
N SER A 507 -26.22 0.27 -33.28
CA SER A 507 -26.84 -0.33 -34.46
C SER A 507 -28.26 -0.82 -34.20
N PRO A 508 -29.24 -0.40 -35.02
CA PRO A 508 -30.62 -0.81 -34.86
C PRO A 508 -30.79 -2.29 -35.17
N ILE A 509 -31.59 -2.98 -34.36
CA ILE A 509 -31.96 -4.38 -34.53
C ILE A 509 -33.26 -4.41 -35.36
N PRO A 510 -33.30 -5.03 -36.54
CA PRO A 510 -34.52 -5.10 -37.34
C PRO A 510 -35.60 -5.99 -36.70
N ASP A 511 -36.81 -5.45 -36.59
CA ASP A 511 -38.02 -6.14 -36.09
C ASP A 511 -38.33 -7.43 -36.87
N ASN A 512 -38.71 -8.50 -36.16
CA ASN A 512 -39.09 -9.82 -36.69
C ASN A 512 -38.21 -10.31 -37.86
N ASN A 513 -36.90 -10.13 -37.75
CA ASN A 513 -35.96 -10.51 -38.78
C ASN A 513 -34.94 -11.51 -38.24
N PRO A 514 -35.11 -12.81 -38.52
CA PRO A 514 -34.17 -13.85 -38.11
C PRO A 514 -32.72 -13.66 -38.62
N SER A 515 -32.51 -12.80 -39.63
CA SER A 515 -31.16 -12.45 -40.10
C SER A 515 -30.44 -11.51 -39.12
N GLY A 516 -31.18 -10.67 -38.40
CA GLY A 516 -30.67 -9.78 -37.36
C GLY A 516 -29.56 -8.83 -37.84
N ILE A 517 -28.69 -8.48 -36.89
CA ILE A 517 -27.43 -7.77 -37.12
C ILE A 517 -26.23 -8.62 -36.69
N SER A 518 -25.07 -8.30 -37.27
CA SER A 518 -23.78 -8.87 -36.86
C SER A 518 -22.74 -7.78 -36.64
N LYS A 519 -21.94 -7.94 -35.58
CA LYS A 519 -20.79 -7.11 -35.25
C LYS A 519 -19.57 -7.98 -35.02
N THR A 520 -18.41 -7.51 -35.49
CA THR A 520 -17.18 -8.30 -35.44
C THR A 520 -16.08 -7.53 -34.74
N ILE A 521 -15.38 -8.22 -33.83
CA ILE A 521 -14.13 -7.77 -33.22
C ILE A 521 -13.03 -8.70 -33.72
N ASN A 522 -11.92 -8.13 -34.20
CA ASN A 522 -10.76 -8.89 -34.63
C ASN A 522 -9.70 -8.92 -33.53
N VAL A 523 -9.38 -10.12 -33.03
CA VAL A 523 -8.33 -10.35 -32.04
C VAL A 523 -7.01 -10.63 -32.76
N PRO A 524 -6.00 -9.75 -32.65
CA PRO A 524 -4.76 -9.86 -33.43
C PRO A 524 -3.82 -10.96 -32.93
N ASP A 525 -3.88 -11.27 -31.64
CA ASP A 525 -2.89 -12.10 -30.97
C ASP A 525 -3.37 -13.55 -30.81
N SER A 526 -2.43 -14.49 -30.96
CA SER A 526 -2.65 -15.92 -30.70
C SER A 526 -2.33 -16.28 -29.26
N PHE A 527 -3.34 -16.76 -28.54
CA PHE A 527 -3.22 -17.33 -27.19
C PHE A 527 -4.37 -18.29 -26.91
N THR A 528 -4.20 -19.19 -25.94
CA THR A 528 -5.28 -20.09 -25.49
C THR A 528 -6.22 -19.35 -24.54
N VAL A 529 -7.51 -19.32 -24.88
CA VAL A 529 -8.57 -18.77 -24.03
C VAL A 529 -8.67 -19.60 -22.76
N GLN A 530 -8.46 -19.02 -21.58
CA GLN A 530 -8.74 -19.71 -20.30
C GLN A 530 -10.10 -19.33 -19.73
N GLY A 531 -10.57 -18.14 -20.08
CA GLY A 531 -11.89 -17.61 -19.78
C GLY A 531 -12.20 -16.53 -20.80
N VAL A 532 -13.46 -16.40 -21.18
CA VAL A 532 -13.95 -15.29 -22.02
C VAL A 532 -15.16 -14.66 -21.35
N SER A 533 -15.25 -13.33 -21.41
CA SER A 533 -16.39 -12.56 -20.94
C SER A 533 -16.87 -11.63 -22.06
N ILE A 534 -18.15 -11.68 -22.38
CA ILE A 534 -18.82 -10.88 -23.41
C ILE A 534 -19.79 -9.93 -22.72
N SER A 535 -19.42 -8.65 -22.62
CA SER A 535 -20.31 -7.63 -22.04
C SER A 535 -21.16 -7.02 -23.14
N ILE A 536 -22.47 -6.94 -22.92
CA ILE A 536 -23.45 -6.48 -23.91
C ILE A 536 -24.37 -5.43 -23.27
N ASP A 537 -24.62 -4.35 -24.00
CA ASP A 537 -25.64 -3.32 -23.73
C ASP A 537 -26.55 -3.22 -24.97
N ILE A 538 -27.74 -3.79 -24.88
CA ILE A 538 -28.80 -3.74 -25.89
C ILE A 538 -29.99 -3.00 -25.27
N SER A 539 -30.50 -1.98 -25.98
CA SER A 539 -31.83 -1.47 -25.67
C SER A 539 -32.90 -2.28 -26.39
N HIS A 540 -33.95 -2.71 -25.69
CA HIS A 540 -35.12 -3.35 -26.30
C HIS A 540 -36.30 -3.28 -25.33
N THR A 541 -37.53 -3.09 -25.83
CA THR A 541 -38.74 -3.06 -24.99
C THR A 541 -39.26 -4.45 -24.58
N TYR A 542 -38.70 -5.51 -25.17
CA TYR A 542 -39.10 -6.89 -24.89
C TYR A 542 -37.94 -7.86 -25.16
N ILE A 543 -37.09 -8.12 -24.17
CA ILE A 543 -35.89 -8.95 -24.40
C ILE A 543 -36.21 -10.43 -24.66
N GLY A 544 -37.42 -10.88 -24.33
CA GLY A 544 -37.93 -12.21 -24.68
C GLY A 544 -38.04 -12.46 -26.19
N ASP A 545 -37.86 -11.45 -27.03
CA ASP A 545 -37.91 -11.60 -28.49
C ASP A 545 -36.52 -11.83 -29.10
N LEU A 546 -35.47 -11.55 -28.34
CA LEU A 546 -34.10 -11.56 -28.82
C LEU A 546 -33.45 -12.95 -28.71
N VAL A 547 -32.66 -13.28 -29.73
CA VAL A 547 -31.61 -14.31 -29.65
C VAL A 547 -30.28 -13.60 -29.86
N VAL A 548 -29.34 -13.83 -28.95
CA VAL A 548 -27.98 -13.30 -28.98
C VAL A 548 -27.00 -14.46 -28.98
N SER A 549 -26.11 -14.51 -29.97
CA SER A 549 -25.04 -15.51 -30.04
C SER A 549 -23.70 -14.87 -30.37
N ILE A 550 -22.62 -15.53 -29.96
CA ILE A 550 -21.25 -15.18 -30.30
C ILE A 550 -20.62 -16.36 -31.02
N SER A 551 -19.83 -16.10 -32.05
CA SER A 551 -19.12 -17.14 -32.80
C SER A 551 -17.67 -16.79 -33.03
N HIS A 552 -16.81 -17.82 -32.96
CA HIS A 552 -15.39 -17.71 -33.23
C HIS A 552 -14.87 -19.03 -33.80
N ASN A 553 -14.15 -18.97 -34.92
CA ASN A 553 -13.53 -20.14 -35.56
C ASN A 553 -14.49 -21.35 -35.76
N GLY A 554 -15.76 -21.06 -36.09
CA GLY A 554 -16.79 -22.07 -36.35
C GLY A 554 -17.48 -22.65 -35.11
N VAL A 555 -17.10 -22.23 -33.91
CA VAL A 555 -17.83 -22.51 -32.66
C VAL A 555 -18.78 -21.36 -32.37
N GLU A 556 -20.01 -21.69 -31.97
CA GLU A 556 -21.06 -20.73 -31.62
C GLU A 556 -21.57 -21.00 -30.20
N ALA A 557 -21.70 -19.94 -29.40
CA ALA A 557 -22.32 -19.99 -28.08
C ALA A 557 -23.53 -19.06 -28.05
N VAL A 558 -24.66 -19.55 -27.54
CA VAL A 558 -25.89 -18.76 -27.37
C VAL A 558 -25.84 -18.08 -26.01
N LEU A 559 -25.79 -16.75 -26.01
CA LEU A 559 -25.69 -15.94 -24.80
C LEU A 559 -27.07 -15.64 -24.23
N HIS A 560 -28.04 -15.39 -25.10
CA HIS A 560 -29.44 -15.13 -24.75
C HIS A 560 -30.34 -15.79 -25.79
N ASN A 561 -31.42 -16.43 -25.34
CA ASN A 561 -32.37 -17.14 -26.17
C ASN A 561 -33.79 -16.93 -25.65
N ARG A 562 -34.34 -15.75 -25.95
CA ARG A 562 -35.75 -15.44 -25.73
C ARG A 562 -36.22 -15.59 -24.27
N GLN A 563 -35.30 -15.51 -23.32
CA GLN A 563 -35.62 -15.47 -21.90
C GLN A 563 -35.93 -14.05 -21.44
N GLY A 564 -36.51 -13.88 -20.25
CA GLY A 564 -36.79 -12.56 -19.66
C GLY A 564 -38.15 -11.94 -20.01
N GLY A 565 -38.89 -12.49 -20.98
CA GLY A 565 -40.24 -12.02 -21.33
C GLY A 565 -40.26 -10.53 -21.68
N GLY A 566 -41.28 -9.80 -21.21
CA GLY A 566 -41.43 -8.36 -21.44
C GLY A 566 -40.58 -7.46 -20.56
N THR A 567 -39.40 -7.93 -20.17
CA THR A 567 -38.41 -7.10 -19.48
C THR A 567 -37.70 -6.23 -20.53
N ASP A 568 -37.42 -4.98 -20.16
CA ASP A 568 -36.66 -4.05 -20.99
C ASP A 568 -35.15 -4.32 -20.87
N ASP A 569 -34.43 -4.12 -21.98
CA ASP A 569 -32.97 -4.05 -22.14
C ASP A 569 -32.14 -5.27 -21.70
N ILE A 570 -31.04 -5.55 -22.40
CA ILE A 570 -30.02 -6.52 -21.96
C ILE A 570 -28.76 -5.74 -21.62
N LYS A 571 -28.46 -5.63 -20.32
CA LYS A 571 -27.23 -5.03 -19.82
C LYS A 571 -26.53 -5.97 -18.85
N THR A 572 -25.73 -6.88 -19.41
CA THR A 572 -25.07 -7.92 -18.61
C THR A 572 -23.80 -8.42 -19.30
N THR A 573 -23.03 -9.23 -18.58
CA THR A 573 -21.83 -9.89 -19.06
C THR A 573 -22.07 -11.40 -19.05
N PHE A 574 -21.78 -12.05 -20.17
CA PHE A 574 -21.87 -13.49 -20.35
C PHE A 574 -20.47 -14.11 -20.38
N SER A 575 -20.32 -15.35 -19.90
CA SER A 575 -19.02 -16.04 -19.91
C SER A 575 -19.12 -17.40 -20.62
N PRO A 576 -19.16 -17.42 -21.97
CA PRO A 576 -19.36 -18.65 -22.74
C PRO A 576 -18.14 -19.59 -22.63
N ALA A 577 -18.30 -20.70 -21.91
CA ALA A 577 -17.24 -21.66 -21.65
C ALA A 577 -16.83 -22.47 -22.89
N GLU A 578 -17.66 -22.47 -23.94
CA GLU A 578 -17.44 -23.16 -25.21
C GLU A 578 -16.13 -22.74 -25.89
N PHE A 579 -15.62 -21.55 -25.56
CA PHE A 579 -14.37 -21.05 -26.12
C PHE A 579 -13.14 -21.34 -25.25
N ASN A 580 -13.30 -21.84 -24.03
CA ASN A 580 -12.17 -22.17 -23.17
C ASN A 580 -11.32 -23.29 -23.80
N GLY A 581 -10.01 -23.10 -23.81
CA GLY A 581 -9.04 -23.98 -24.48
C GLY A 581 -8.85 -23.68 -25.98
N MET A 582 -9.66 -22.81 -26.60
CA MET A 582 -9.51 -22.45 -28.01
C MET A 582 -8.42 -21.40 -28.22
N ASN A 583 -7.91 -21.28 -29.45
CA ASN A 583 -7.07 -20.14 -29.84
C ASN A 583 -7.96 -18.89 -29.97
N ALA A 584 -7.56 -17.78 -29.37
CA ALA A 584 -8.30 -16.52 -29.39
C ALA A 584 -8.13 -15.68 -30.68
N GLN A 585 -7.07 -15.93 -31.47
CA GLN A 585 -6.74 -15.13 -32.66
C GLN A 585 -7.82 -15.25 -33.74
N GLY A 586 -8.21 -14.11 -34.30
CA GLY A 586 -9.10 -14.01 -35.44
C GLY A 586 -10.43 -13.31 -35.12
N GLU A 587 -11.42 -13.54 -35.98
CA GLU A 587 -12.70 -12.84 -35.93
C GLU A 587 -13.64 -13.46 -34.88
N TRP A 588 -14.17 -12.59 -34.02
CA TRP A 588 -15.25 -12.89 -33.08
C TRP A 588 -16.50 -12.14 -33.53
N THR A 589 -17.58 -12.85 -33.84
CA THR A 589 -18.79 -12.27 -34.41
C THR A 589 -19.98 -12.43 -33.47
N LEU A 590 -20.46 -11.31 -32.93
CA LEU A 590 -21.71 -11.21 -32.17
C LEU A 590 -22.88 -11.09 -33.15
N LYS A 591 -23.91 -11.90 -32.98
CA LYS A 591 -25.18 -11.83 -33.70
C LYS A 591 -26.32 -11.53 -32.75
N VAL A 592 -27.18 -10.59 -33.13
CA VAL A 592 -28.39 -10.22 -32.38
C VAL A 592 -29.56 -10.22 -33.36
N ALA A 593 -30.61 -10.99 -33.09
CA ALA A 593 -31.79 -11.09 -33.94
C ALA A 593 -33.07 -11.05 -33.12
N ASP A 594 -34.06 -10.34 -33.64
CA ASP A 594 -35.43 -10.29 -33.12
C ASP A 594 -36.31 -11.29 -33.88
N PHE A 595 -37.12 -12.07 -33.15
CA PHE A 595 -38.01 -13.12 -33.65
C PHE A 595 -39.50 -12.86 -33.40
N ALA A 596 -39.88 -11.68 -32.90
CA ALA A 596 -41.28 -11.29 -32.73
C ALA A 596 -41.56 -9.97 -33.44
N LEU A 597 -42.85 -9.61 -33.53
CA LEU A 597 -43.30 -8.36 -34.16
C LEU A 597 -43.47 -7.27 -33.10
N TYR A 598 -43.34 -6.02 -33.54
CA TYR A 598 -43.76 -4.76 -32.88
C TYR A 598 -42.74 -4.13 -31.94
N ASP A 599 -41.89 -4.91 -31.28
CA ASP A 599 -40.83 -4.41 -30.44
C ASP A 599 -39.57 -4.13 -31.28
N THR A 600 -38.86 -3.05 -30.95
CA THR A 600 -37.62 -2.68 -31.66
C THR A 600 -36.60 -2.17 -30.68
N GLY A 601 -35.33 -2.26 -31.06
CA GLY A 601 -34.25 -1.75 -30.25
C GLY A 601 -32.92 -1.67 -30.97
N SER A 602 -31.84 -1.58 -30.19
CA SER A 602 -30.51 -1.34 -30.72
C SER A 602 -29.43 -1.97 -29.85
N LEU A 603 -28.37 -2.47 -30.50
CA LEU A 603 -27.13 -2.80 -29.83
C LEU A 603 -26.35 -1.50 -29.62
N LYS A 604 -26.20 -1.08 -28.36
CA LYS A 604 -25.49 0.14 -27.97
C LYS A 604 -24.00 -0.08 -27.85
N LYS A 605 -23.58 -1.13 -27.14
CA LYS A 605 -22.16 -1.47 -26.92
C LYS A 605 -21.98 -2.97 -26.71
N TRP A 606 -20.84 -3.50 -27.14
CA TRP A 606 -20.34 -4.79 -26.65
C TRP A 606 -18.80 -4.84 -26.62
N ASN A 607 -18.26 -5.71 -25.77
CA ASN A 607 -16.82 -6.00 -25.69
C ASN A 607 -16.55 -7.47 -25.34
N ILE A 608 -15.33 -7.91 -25.60
CA ILE A 608 -14.81 -9.23 -25.25
C ILE A 608 -13.60 -9.05 -24.34
N SER A 609 -13.56 -9.77 -23.22
CA SER A 609 -12.40 -9.88 -22.34
C SER A 609 -11.92 -11.32 -22.25
N PHE A 610 -10.61 -11.55 -22.34
CA PHE A 610 -10.01 -12.88 -22.19
C PHE A 610 -9.12 -13.01 -20.97
N SER A 611 -9.21 -14.14 -20.28
CA SER A 611 -8.27 -14.56 -19.26
C SER A 611 -7.14 -15.39 -19.88
N THR A 612 -5.87 -15.06 -19.60
CA THR A 612 -4.70 -15.81 -20.09
C THR A 612 -3.78 -16.21 -18.93
N GLY A 613 -3.71 -17.50 -18.61
CA GLY A 613 -2.78 -18.05 -17.62
C GLY A 613 -2.24 -19.41 -18.07
N SER A 614 -0.94 -19.65 -17.86
CA SER A 614 -0.30 -20.96 -18.02
C SER A 614 -0.44 -21.77 -16.72
N THR A 615 -1.04 -22.96 -16.82
CA THR A 615 -1.36 -23.90 -15.73
C THR A 615 -0.14 -24.75 -15.31
N PRO A 616 -0.16 -25.41 -14.12
CA PRO A 616 -1.22 -26.34 -13.72
C PRO A 616 -2.24 -25.69 -12.77
N SER A 617 -3.47 -25.45 -13.24
CA SER A 617 -4.64 -25.48 -12.38
C SER A 617 -4.73 -26.90 -11.86
N SER A 618 -5.14 -27.07 -10.61
CA SER A 618 -5.63 -28.38 -10.19
C SER A 618 -6.75 -28.78 -11.16
N PRO A 619 -6.80 -30.04 -11.64
CA PRO A 619 -7.85 -30.45 -12.58
C PRO A 619 -9.24 -30.22 -11.96
N PRO A 620 -10.28 -29.94 -12.77
CA PRO A 620 -11.65 -29.89 -12.28
C PRO A 620 -11.99 -31.18 -11.55
N ILE A 621 -12.52 -31.06 -10.34
CA ILE A 621 -12.92 -32.20 -9.53
C ILE A 621 -14.39 -32.41 -9.78
N THR A 622 -14.75 -33.57 -10.35
CA THR A 622 -16.13 -33.95 -10.62
C THR A 622 -16.53 -35.10 -9.72
N LEU A 623 -17.62 -34.93 -8.98
CA LEU A 623 -18.28 -35.96 -8.21
C LEU A 623 -19.69 -36.20 -8.77
N GLU A 624 -20.18 -37.43 -8.68
CA GLU A 624 -21.49 -37.81 -9.19
C GLU A 624 -22.23 -38.67 -8.16
N ASN A 625 -23.54 -38.48 -8.07
CA ASN A 625 -24.45 -39.38 -7.38
C ASN A 625 -25.46 -39.96 -8.39
N THR A 626 -25.39 -41.27 -8.61
CA THR A 626 -26.24 -42.04 -9.53
C THR A 626 -27.35 -42.81 -8.81
N GLN A 627 -27.54 -42.58 -7.51
CA GLN A 627 -28.60 -43.22 -6.76
C GLN A 627 -29.95 -42.65 -7.17
N GLN A 628 -30.75 -43.47 -7.84
CA GLN A 628 -32.09 -43.07 -8.26
C GLN A 628 -33.02 -42.93 -7.05
N GLN A 629 -33.79 -41.83 -7.03
CA GLN A 629 -34.74 -41.57 -5.96
C GLN A 629 -36.08 -41.06 -6.53
N PRO A 630 -37.22 -41.61 -6.08
CA PRO A 630 -38.52 -41.14 -6.53
C PRO A 630 -38.78 -39.71 -6.02
N ILE A 631 -39.34 -38.87 -6.89
CA ILE A 631 -39.78 -37.52 -6.54
C ILE A 631 -41.25 -37.64 -6.08
N PRO A 632 -41.58 -37.31 -4.82
CA PRO A 632 -42.96 -37.42 -4.34
C PRO A 632 -43.89 -36.37 -4.99
N ASP A 633 -45.06 -36.83 -5.47
CA ASP A 633 -46.09 -35.99 -6.11
C ASP A 633 -46.61 -34.89 -5.18
N ASN A 634 -46.58 -33.63 -5.64
CA ASN A 634 -47.10 -32.45 -4.94
C ASN A 634 -46.70 -32.35 -3.45
N GLN A 635 -45.45 -32.70 -3.13
CA GLN A 635 -44.91 -32.55 -1.79
C GLN A 635 -43.79 -31.53 -1.75
N GLU A 636 -43.99 -30.48 -0.95
CA GLU A 636 -43.04 -29.39 -0.77
C GLU A 636 -41.64 -29.84 -0.34
N ILE A 637 -41.55 -30.91 0.45
CA ILE A 637 -40.26 -31.45 0.94
C ILE A 637 -39.45 -32.09 -0.20
N GLY A 638 -40.13 -32.62 -1.23
CA GLY A 638 -39.48 -33.27 -2.35
C GLY A 638 -38.54 -34.42 -1.95
N VAL A 639 -37.47 -34.57 -2.71
CA VAL A 639 -36.37 -35.50 -2.47
C VAL A 639 -35.05 -34.74 -2.30
N THR A 640 -34.17 -35.23 -1.44
CA THR A 640 -32.82 -34.67 -1.23
C THR A 640 -31.76 -35.73 -1.54
N SER A 641 -30.83 -35.38 -2.42
CA SER A 641 -29.64 -36.16 -2.76
C SER A 641 -28.38 -35.41 -2.34
N ILE A 642 -27.38 -36.13 -1.82
CA ILE A 642 -26.17 -35.54 -1.24
C ILE A 642 -24.92 -36.02 -2.00
N ILE A 643 -23.99 -35.09 -2.22
CA ILE A 643 -22.60 -35.36 -2.58
C ILE A 643 -21.73 -34.71 -1.51
N ASP A 644 -20.76 -35.44 -0.96
CA ASP A 644 -19.82 -34.91 0.05
C ASP A 644 -18.46 -34.64 -0.58
N PHE A 645 -18.02 -33.38 -0.49
CA PHE A 645 -16.74 -32.94 -1.03
C PHE A 645 -15.68 -32.95 0.08
N THR A 646 -14.75 -33.90 0.04
CA THR A 646 -13.72 -34.04 1.08
C THR A 646 -12.45 -33.25 0.80
N GLU A 647 -12.28 -32.76 -0.43
CA GLU A 647 -11.11 -31.97 -0.83
C GLU A 647 -11.26 -30.50 -0.41
N ASN A 648 -10.16 -29.91 0.08
CA ASN A 648 -10.10 -28.49 0.38
C ASN A 648 -9.77 -27.70 -0.89
N VAL A 649 -10.82 -27.34 -1.62
CA VAL A 649 -10.75 -26.58 -2.88
C VAL A 649 -11.63 -25.34 -2.78
N ILE A 650 -11.15 -24.24 -3.37
CA ILE A 650 -11.95 -23.03 -3.57
C ILE A 650 -12.63 -23.15 -4.93
N ALA A 651 -13.96 -23.05 -4.97
CA ALA A 651 -14.70 -23.12 -6.22
C ALA A 651 -14.55 -21.79 -6.98
N ASN A 652 -13.88 -21.78 -8.13
CA ASN A 652 -13.92 -20.66 -9.07
C ASN A 652 -15.12 -20.75 -10.00
N GLN A 653 -15.57 -21.96 -10.30
CA GLN A 653 -16.80 -22.24 -11.02
C GLN A 653 -17.42 -23.55 -10.50
N VAL A 654 -18.75 -23.57 -10.43
CA VAL A 654 -19.54 -24.77 -10.15
C VAL A 654 -20.41 -25.07 -11.37
N LYS A 655 -20.26 -26.28 -11.92
CA LYS A 655 -21.16 -26.85 -12.93
C LYS A 655 -21.93 -28.00 -12.29
N VAL A 656 -23.24 -28.03 -12.52
CA VAL A 656 -24.13 -29.08 -12.00
C VAL A 656 -24.86 -29.70 -13.19
N HIS A 657 -24.67 -30.99 -13.42
CA HIS A 657 -25.47 -31.72 -14.40
C HIS A 657 -26.59 -32.44 -13.66
N VAL A 658 -27.85 -32.22 -14.05
CA VAL A 658 -29.02 -32.87 -13.43
C VAL A 658 -29.76 -33.69 -14.46
N LYS A 659 -30.02 -34.95 -14.11
CA LYS A 659 -30.84 -35.88 -14.90
C LYS A 659 -32.05 -36.35 -14.12
N ILE A 660 -33.25 -35.97 -14.57
CA ILE A 660 -34.54 -36.31 -13.97
C ILE A 660 -35.46 -36.85 -15.06
N ASP A 661 -36.09 -37.99 -14.82
CA ASP A 661 -37.24 -38.44 -15.62
C ASP A 661 -38.52 -37.88 -14.99
N HIS A 662 -39.30 -37.11 -15.74
CA HIS A 662 -40.58 -36.53 -15.30
C HIS A 662 -41.49 -36.30 -16.50
N THR A 663 -42.80 -36.51 -16.34
CA THR A 663 -43.79 -36.30 -17.41
C THR A 663 -44.15 -34.83 -17.65
N TYR A 664 -43.86 -33.95 -16.68
CA TYR A 664 -44.14 -32.52 -16.77
C TYR A 664 -43.13 -31.70 -15.96
N ILE A 665 -42.07 -31.16 -16.58
CA ILE A 665 -40.99 -30.48 -15.82
C ILE A 665 -41.40 -29.11 -15.27
N GLY A 666 -42.49 -28.52 -15.78
CA GLY A 666 -43.07 -27.29 -15.24
C GLY A 666 -43.61 -27.42 -13.80
N ASP A 667 -43.63 -28.63 -13.25
CA ASP A 667 -44.05 -28.87 -11.87
C ASP A 667 -42.88 -28.85 -10.89
N LEU A 668 -41.65 -28.98 -11.40
CA LEU A 668 -40.46 -29.17 -10.58
C LEU A 668 -39.86 -27.84 -10.10
N ILE A 669 -39.34 -27.85 -8.88
CA ILE A 669 -38.34 -26.90 -8.40
C ILE A 669 -37.09 -27.69 -8.02
N VAL A 670 -35.93 -27.29 -8.56
CA VAL A 670 -34.62 -27.88 -8.28
C VAL A 670 -33.74 -26.84 -7.60
N VAL A 671 -33.24 -27.14 -6.41
CA VAL A 671 -32.39 -26.25 -5.60
C VAL A 671 -31.10 -26.96 -5.23
N LEU A 672 -29.98 -26.28 -5.38
CA LEU A 672 -28.70 -26.69 -4.82
C LEU A 672 -28.43 -25.92 -3.54
N GLN A 673 -27.98 -26.59 -2.49
CA GLN A 673 -27.61 -25.98 -1.23
C GLN A 673 -26.23 -26.48 -0.76
N HIS A 674 -25.40 -25.54 -0.30
CA HIS A 674 -24.10 -25.83 0.30
C HIS A 674 -23.66 -24.66 1.18
N ASP A 675 -23.15 -24.96 2.38
CA ASP A 675 -22.67 -23.99 3.37
C ASP A 675 -23.63 -22.80 3.62
N GLY A 676 -24.94 -23.10 3.71
CA GLY A 676 -25.98 -22.11 3.98
C GLY A 676 -26.36 -21.21 2.79
N ILE A 677 -25.75 -21.41 1.62
CA ILE A 677 -26.11 -20.74 0.37
C ILE A 677 -27.07 -21.65 -0.41
N GLU A 678 -28.03 -21.04 -1.11
CA GLU A 678 -28.99 -21.73 -1.97
C GLU A 678 -28.97 -21.14 -3.38
N ALA A 679 -29.03 -22.01 -4.39
CA ALA A 679 -29.21 -21.63 -5.79
C ALA A 679 -30.35 -22.44 -6.41
N VAL A 680 -31.34 -21.73 -6.97
CA VAL A 680 -32.43 -22.36 -7.72
C VAL A 680 -31.91 -22.66 -9.14
N LEU A 681 -31.87 -23.94 -9.50
CA LEU A 681 -31.41 -24.41 -10.81
C LEU A 681 -32.56 -24.46 -11.82
N HIS A 682 -33.77 -24.81 -11.35
CA HIS A 682 -35.00 -24.89 -12.15
C HIS A 682 -36.18 -24.49 -11.26
N ASN A 683 -37.10 -23.67 -11.77
CA ASN A 683 -38.24 -23.15 -11.04
C ASN A 683 -39.50 -23.17 -11.91
N ARG A 684 -40.05 -24.36 -12.12
CA ARG A 684 -41.33 -24.56 -12.80
C ARG A 684 -41.38 -24.02 -14.23
N GLU A 685 -40.23 -23.86 -14.86
CA GLU A 685 -40.15 -23.49 -16.28
C GLU A 685 -40.33 -24.72 -17.18
N GLY A 686 -40.49 -24.51 -18.49
CA GLY A 686 -40.56 -25.59 -19.49
C GLY A 686 -41.95 -26.21 -19.73
N GLY A 687 -42.95 -25.90 -18.90
CA GLY A 687 -44.34 -26.35 -19.10
C GLY A 687 -44.46 -27.87 -19.22
N SER A 688 -45.20 -28.36 -20.23
CA SER A 688 -45.43 -29.79 -20.47
C SER A 688 -44.25 -30.52 -21.11
N SER A 689 -43.05 -29.95 -21.07
CA SER A 689 -41.85 -30.65 -21.54
C SER A 689 -41.55 -31.80 -20.59
N VAL A 690 -40.99 -32.89 -21.13
CA VAL A 690 -40.63 -34.08 -20.36
C VAL A 690 -39.15 -34.04 -20.02
N ASN A 691 -38.79 -34.56 -18.85
CA ASN A 691 -37.43 -34.80 -18.36
C ASN A 691 -36.52 -33.56 -18.25
N ILE A 692 -35.55 -33.63 -17.33
CA ILE A 692 -34.42 -32.70 -17.26
C ILE A 692 -33.17 -33.52 -17.56
N ASP A 693 -32.36 -33.07 -18.51
CA ASP A 693 -31.02 -33.59 -18.79
C ASP A 693 -30.21 -32.36 -19.22
N SER A 694 -29.67 -31.65 -18.22
CA SER A 694 -29.20 -30.27 -18.43
C SER A 694 -28.08 -29.90 -17.47
N ASP A 695 -27.22 -29.01 -17.96
CA ASP A 695 -26.13 -28.39 -17.22
C ASP A 695 -26.57 -27.04 -16.66
N PHE A 696 -26.22 -26.79 -15.40
CA PHE A 696 -26.49 -25.55 -14.67
C PHE A 696 -25.18 -24.98 -14.12
N PHE A 697 -25.09 -23.65 -14.06
CA PHE A 697 -23.86 -22.93 -13.66
C PHE A 697 -24.14 -21.91 -12.56
N PRO A 698 -24.45 -22.35 -11.32
CA PRO A 698 -24.73 -21.43 -10.23
C PRO A 698 -23.45 -20.69 -9.78
N SER A 699 -23.54 -19.38 -9.59
CA SER A 699 -22.41 -18.52 -9.23
C SER A 699 -22.25 -18.26 -7.73
N GLY A 700 -23.20 -18.70 -6.90
CA GLY A 700 -23.26 -18.39 -5.46
C GLY A 700 -22.05 -18.88 -4.64
N TRP A 701 -21.25 -19.79 -5.19
CA TRP A 701 -20.09 -20.40 -4.53
C TRP A 701 -18.74 -19.98 -5.12
N ASN A 702 -18.72 -19.08 -6.09
CA ASN A 702 -17.47 -18.58 -6.66
C ASN A 702 -16.62 -17.89 -5.57
N GLY A 703 -15.36 -18.31 -5.43
CA GLY A 703 -14.43 -17.85 -4.40
C GLY A 703 -14.67 -18.43 -3.00
N LYS A 704 -15.57 -19.41 -2.85
CA LYS A 704 -15.87 -20.06 -1.56
C LYS A 704 -15.31 -21.48 -1.51
N SER A 705 -15.10 -22.02 -0.31
CA SER A 705 -14.74 -23.43 -0.16
C SER A 705 -15.85 -24.32 -0.71
N ALA A 706 -15.48 -25.37 -1.44
CA ALA A 706 -16.41 -26.40 -1.86
C ALA A 706 -16.50 -27.58 -0.87
N THR A 707 -15.70 -27.56 0.21
CA THR A 707 -15.60 -28.66 1.16
C THR A 707 -16.87 -28.83 1.97
N GLY A 708 -17.38 -30.07 2.03
CA GLY A 708 -18.54 -30.47 2.81
C GLY A 708 -19.72 -30.91 1.96
N GLU A 709 -20.90 -30.99 2.58
CA GLU A 709 -22.10 -31.54 1.96
C GLU A 709 -22.71 -30.58 0.94
N TRP A 710 -22.90 -31.06 -0.28
CA TRP A 710 -23.74 -30.45 -1.31
C TRP A 710 -25.06 -31.20 -1.39
N LYS A 711 -26.17 -30.46 -1.31
CA LYS A 711 -27.53 -31.00 -1.29
C LYS A 711 -28.27 -30.55 -2.53
N LEU A 712 -28.66 -31.50 -3.39
CA LEU A 712 -29.61 -31.26 -4.46
C LEU A 712 -31.01 -31.63 -3.97
N ILE A 713 -31.91 -30.66 -3.98
CA ILE A 713 -33.30 -30.79 -3.54
C ILE A 713 -34.19 -30.67 -4.77
N VAL A 714 -35.03 -31.67 -5.02
CA VAL A 714 -35.97 -31.70 -6.14
C VAL A 714 -37.38 -31.87 -5.60
N SER A 715 -38.26 -30.90 -5.82
CA SER A 715 -39.66 -30.96 -5.35
C SER A 715 -40.63 -30.81 -6.51
N ASP A 716 -41.66 -31.66 -6.53
CA ASP A 716 -42.83 -31.48 -7.38
C ASP A 716 -43.87 -30.60 -6.65
N ARG A 717 -44.39 -29.58 -7.34
CA ARG A 717 -45.33 -28.58 -6.83
C ARG A 717 -46.69 -28.60 -7.51
N ALA A 718 -47.04 -29.66 -8.24
CA ALA A 718 -48.37 -29.87 -8.80
C ALA A 718 -48.80 -31.35 -8.67
N PRO A 719 -50.11 -31.65 -8.64
CA PRO A 719 -50.59 -33.03 -8.56
C PRO A 719 -50.59 -33.74 -9.92
N GLN A 720 -50.57 -35.08 -9.91
CA GLN A 720 -50.82 -36.04 -11.02
C GLN A 720 -49.58 -36.53 -11.76
N ASP A 721 -48.55 -35.71 -11.87
CA ASP A 721 -47.29 -36.08 -12.49
C ASP A 721 -46.31 -36.61 -11.43
N THR A 722 -45.47 -37.57 -11.82
CA THR A 722 -44.44 -38.12 -10.94
C THR A 722 -43.18 -38.38 -11.74
N GLY A 723 -42.05 -38.42 -11.03
CA GLY A 723 -40.79 -38.75 -11.66
C GLY A 723 -39.74 -39.26 -10.71
N THR A 724 -38.52 -39.35 -11.23
CA THR A 724 -37.38 -39.92 -10.54
C THR A 724 -36.15 -39.06 -10.82
N LEU A 725 -35.45 -38.63 -9.77
CA LEU A 725 -34.09 -38.11 -9.91
C LEU A 725 -33.20 -39.30 -10.28
N ILE A 726 -32.63 -39.28 -11.49
CA ILE A 726 -31.84 -40.39 -12.04
C ILE A 726 -30.39 -40.28 -11.59
N SER A 727 -29.77 -39.12 -11.81
CA SER A 727 -28.42 -38.81 -11.35
C SER A 727 -28.20 -37.30 -11.33
N TRP A 728 -27.15 -36.90 -10.63
CA TRP A 728 -26.59 -35.56 -10.78
C TRP A 728 -25.08 -35.58 -10.51
N SER A 729 -24.36 -34.69 -11.16
CA SER A 729 -22.95 -34.46 -10.89
C SER A 729 -22.67 -33.00 -10.58
N ILE A 730 -21.63 -32.78 -9.80
CA ILE A 730 -21.07 -31.47 -9.52
C ILE A 730 -19.60 -31.47 -9.94
N THR A 731 -19.25 -30.54 -10.81
CA THR A 731 -17.88 -30.24 -11.21
C THR A 731 -17.47 -28.92 -10.59
N VAL A 732 -16.45 -28.97 -9.73
CA VAL A 732 -15.83 -27.78 -9.15
C VAL A 732 -14.53 -27.51 -9.91
N GLN A 733 -14.44 -26.31 -10.49
CA GLN A 733 -13.22 -25.83 -11.10
C GLN A 733 -12.42 -25.01 -10.07
N PRO A 734 -11.19 -25.43 -9.72
CA PRO A 734 -10.33 -24.78 -8.72
C PRO A 734 -9.80 -23.41 -9.12
#